data_AF-A0A178J9I9-F1
#
_entry.id   AF-A0A178J9I9-F1
#
_cell.length_a   1.000
_cell.length_b   1.000
_cell.length_c   1.000
_cell.angle_alpha   90.00
_cell.angle_beta   90.00
_cell.angle_gamma   90.00
#
_symmetry.space_group_name_H-M   'P 1'
#
loop_
_entity.id
_entity.type
_entity.pdbx_description
1 polymer ?
#
loop_
_entity_poly.entity_id
_entity_poly.type
_entity_poly.pdbx_seq_one_letter_code
_entity_poly.pdbx_strand_id
1 'polypeptide(L)'
;MWFIASELAGVVGLPSSERNARECLKKLAAEKPEQARKRQGTKATEYHVSLLPIPTQTALMKKQGKVQVGDQVLELPKKKSEQSYCREALWARWSKNNNAAKEKAQQALRTVQAVFALKNNGIKLMDAYQSVSEEYGVALSTLRRSCAKVKGIDECDWAPALLPKNFESSQTQKPNQFAYITPEAWEFFKADYLSLEQPAMSVCYERLIDTAPSKGWKVPSLKSLGRRLEHEVPVQQRIMLREGEHALHQMFPPQERTVEGLHALEWINGDGYQHNVFVKWFNGEILRPKTWFWQDIYSRKIVGWRCDISENTDSIRLSLMDVCEKFGVPKELTLDNTRAAANKWMTGGVPNRYRFKVKADDPLGIIPMMNIKLHWSSVILGKGHGQAKPIERAFGVGGLEEYIDKHPLCRGAYTGPNPMAKPDNYGSKAIDAEDFLQAIAKGVEMYNAKENRNTEVCKGFMSFNQAFNASYETAAIRKATTDQLQMMMLQAEAVRVSKHGTISLDAGGSLKGRKNRYYSESMMNHVGQKLVARFDPLKLHESIEVYTLNGVRICTAECLDKTGFGDTQAAREHKRKRTQFTKANKIAAQAQTEMDALEVAAMMKPLEEEVLPESKVVEPFRPVSIGNTAAKAIALEDEEEDYEQNFSQSVSNLFEQKFKNKL
;
A
#
# COMPACT_ATOMS: atom_id res chain seq x y z
N MET A 1 33.73 -11.42 -78.82
CA MET A 1 34.24 -12.09 -77.60
C MET A 1 35.32 -13.10 -78.03
N TRP A 2 36.34 -13.32 -77.20
CA TRP A 2 37.55 -14.07 -77.58
C TRP A 2 37.81 -15.17 -76.56
N PHE A 3 38.15 -16.37 -77.02
CA PHE A 3 38.38 -17.55 -76.18
C PHE A 3 39.69 -18.25 -76.55
N ILE A 4 40.28 -18.97 -75.60
CA ILE A 4 41.49 -19.77 -75.82
C ILE A 4 41.10 -21.24 -76.00
N ALA A 5 41.91 -22.02 -76.73
CA ALA A 5 41.68 -23.45 -76.97
C ALA A 5 41.43 -24.27 -75.69
N SER A 6 42.03 -23.91 -74.55
CA SER A 6 41.82 -24.57 -73.25
C SER A 6 40.41 -24.34 -72.68
N GLU A 7 39.78 -23.20 -72.96
CA GLU A 7 38.44 -22.85 -72.48
C GLU A 7 37.34 -23.47 -73.36
N LEU A 8 37.71 -23.86 -74.57
CA LEU A 8 36.83 -24.42 -75.59
C LEU A 8 36.92 -25.95 -75.70
N ALA A 9 37.95 -26.56 -75.10
CA ALA A 9 38.11 -28.01 -75.07
C ALA A 9 36.91 -28.68 -74.38
N GLY A 10 36.28 -29.64 -75.06
CA GLY A 10 35.12 -30.38 -74.55
C GLY A 10 33.79 -29.63 -74.59
N VAL A 11 33.72 -28.42 -75.17
CA VAL A 11 32.43 -27.77 -75.47
C VAL A 11 31.80 -28.44 -76.70
N VAL A 12 30.47 -28.55 -76.71
CA VAL A 12 29.70 -29.17 -77.81
C VAL A 12 30.17 -28.62 -79.16
N GLY A 13 30.64 -29.51 -80.05
CA GLY A 13 31.16 -29.16 -81.37
C GLY A 13 32.69 -29.05 -81.47
N LEU A 14 33.44 -29.23 -80.38
CA LEU A 14 34.91 -29.23 -80.37
C LEU A 14 35.49 -30.47 -79.69
N PRO A 15 36.73 -30.89 -80.05
CA PRO A 15 37.42 -32.01 -79.40
C PRO A 15 37.61 -31.80 -77.89
N SER A 16 37.63 -32.90 -77.13
CA SER A 16 37.83 -32.90 -75.66
C SER A 16 39.27 -32.59 -75.25
N SER A 17 40.27 -32.92 -76.09
CA SER A 17 41.67 -32.60 -75.85
C SER A 17 42.02 -31.19 -76.32
N GLU A 18 42.71 -30.42 -75.47
CA GLU A 18 43.17 -29.06 -75.79
C GLU A 18 44.05 -29.01 -77.06
N ARG A 19 44.90 -30.03 -77.27
CA ARG A 19 45.76 -30.11 -78.46
C ARG A 19 44.93 -30.21 -79.74
N ASN A 20 43.94 -31.11 -79.74
CA ASN A 20 43.07 -31.34 -80.88
C ASN A 20 42.10 -30.16 -81.11
N ALA A 21 41.62 -29.53 -80.04
CA ALA A 21 40.84 -28.31 -80.12
C ALA A 21 41.66 -27.16 -80.73
N ARG A 22 42.93 -27.02 -80.35
CA ARG A 22 43.84 -26.02 -80.93
C ARG A 22 44.12 -26.26 -82.41
N GLU A 23 44.30 -27.51 -82.84
CA GLU A 23 44.47 -27.85 -84.26
C GLU A 23 43.20 -27.58 -85.08
N CYS A 24 42.03 -27.91 -84.54
CA CYS A 24 40.74 -27.60 -85.16
C CYS A 24 40.54 -26.08 -85.31
N LEU A 25 40.82 -25.30 -84.26
CA LEU A 25 40.72 -23.84 -84.28
C LEU A 25 41.74 -23.19 -85.22
N LYS A 26 42.95 -23.75 -85.35
CA LYS A 26 43.95 -23.30 -86.34
C LYS A 26 43.46 -23.52 -87.78
N LYS A 27 42.80 -24.64 -88.07
CA LYS A 27 42.20 -24.90 -89.40
C LYS A 27 41.07 -23.92 -89.70
N LEU A 28 40.17 -23.69 -88.75
CA LEU A 28 39.08 -22.72 -88.89
C LEU A 28 39.59 -21.28 -89.05
N ALA A 29 40.67 -20.92 -88.34
CA ALA A 29 41.30 -19.60 -88.45
C ALA A 29 42.10 -19.41 -89.75
N ALA A 30 42.50 -20.48 -90.45
CA ALA A 30 43.19 -20.37 -91.74
C ALA A 30 42.30 -19.78 -92.83
N GLU A 31 40.99 -20.02 -92.77
CA GLU A 31 40.01 -19.46 -93.72
C GLU A 31 39.69 -17.98 -93.42
N LYS A 32 39.86 -17.53 -92.16
CA LYS A 32 39.56 -16.17 -91.70
C LYS A 32 40.61 -15.69 -90.67
N PRO A 33 41.80 -15.25 -91.12
CA PRO A 33 42.91 -14.93 -90.23
C PRO A 33 42.63 -13.74 -89.30
N GLU A 34 41.73 -12.83 -89.68
CA GLU A 34 41.32 -11.66 -88.86
C GLU A 34 40.60 -12.05 -87.56
N GLN A 35 40.12 -13.28 -87.44
CA GLN A 35 39.37 -13.79 -86.28
C GLN A 35 40.23 -14.65 -85.33
N ALA A 36 41.55 -14.64 -85.53
CA ALA A 36 42.53 -15.22 -84.61
C ALA A 36 43.63 -14.20 -84.29
N ARG A 37 43.92 -14.02 -83.00
CA ARG A 37 44.95 -13.07 -82.55
C ARG A 37 45.81 -13.67 -81.45
N LYS A 38 47.04 -13.18 -81.31
CA LYS A 38 47.87 -13.51 -80.15
C LYS A 38 47.37 -12.73 -78.94
N ARG A 39 47.16 -13.43 -77.82
CA ARG A 39 46.78 -12.79 -76.57
C ARG A 39 47.94 -11.95 -76.05
N GLN A 40 47.69 -10.69 -75.69
CA GLN A 40 48.71 -9.84 -75.09
C GLN A 40 49.28 -10.49 -73.82
N GLY A 41 50.62 -10.50 -73.70
CA GLY A 41 51.32 -11.03 -72.52
C GLY A 41 51.47 -12.57 -72.45
N THR A 42 50.95 -13.35 -73.41
CA THR A 42 51.11 -14.81 -73.41
C THR A 42 51.47 -15.38 -74.80
N LYS A 43 51.92 -16.64 -74.85
CA LYS A 43 52.13 -17.39 -76.11
C LYS A 43 50.83 -17.99 -76.67
N ALA A 44 49.67 -17.76 -76.04
CA ALA A 44 48.38 -18.33 -76.44
C ALA A 44 47.72 -17.54 -77.59
N THR A 45 47.03 -18.26 -78.48
CA THR A 45 46.16 -17.69 -79.51
C THR A 45 44.71 -17.65 -79.02
N GLU A 46 44.09 -16.49 -79.14
CA GLU A 46 42.67 -16.24 -78.90
C GLU A 46 41.90 -16.31 -80.21
N TYR A 47 40.72 -16.92 -80.18
CA TYR A 47 39.81 -17.07 -81.31
C TYR A 47 38.48 -16.35 -81.03
N HIS A 48 37.96 -15.62 -82.01
CA HIS A 48 36.69 -14.90 -81.85
C HIS A 48 35.49 -15.87 -81.86
N VAL A 49 34.42 -15.57 -81.10
CA VAL A 49 33.22 -16.45 -81.00
C VAL A 49 32.60 -16.76 -82.36
N SER A 50 32.63 -15.81 -83.30
CA SER A 50 32.10 -15.98 -84.65
C SER A 50 32.82 -17.06 -85.47
N LEU A 51 34.04 -17.42 -85.09
CA LEU A 51 34.83 -18.48 -85.73
C LEU A 51 34.37 -19.89 -85.30
N LEU A 52 33.69 -19.98 -84.15
CA LEU A 52 33.31 -21.26 -83.56
C LEU A 52 32.07 -21.86 -84.26
N PRO A 53 31.90 -23.19 -84.28
CA PRO A 53 30.66 -23.80 -84.77
C PRO A 53 29.42 -23.27 -84.03
N ILE A 54 28.29 -23.12 -84.73
CA ILE A 54 27.02 -22.63 -84.15
C ILE A 54 26.65 -23.34 -82.83
N PRO A 55 26.76 -24.69 -82.70
CA PRO A 55 26.49 -25.38 -81.43
C PRO A 55 27.38 -24.89 -80.27
N THR A 56 28.65 -24.58 -80.57
CA THR A 56 29.62 -24.08 -79.60
C THR A 56 29.29 -22.63 -79.21
N GLN A 57 28.92 -21.79 -80.18
CA GLN A 57 28.48 -20.41 -79.93
C GLN A 57 27.26 -20.39 -79.00
N THR A 58 26.25 -21.21 -79.28
CA THR A 58 25.03 -21.30 -78.46
C THR A 58 25.33 -21.78 -77.04
N ALA A 59 26.20 -22.78 -76.89
CA ALA A 59 26.60 -23.30 -75.57
C ALA A 59 27.33 -22.24 -74.73
N LEU A 60 28.22 -21.45 -75.34
CA LEU A 60 28.97 -20.39 -74.66
C LEU A 60 28.07 -19.21 -74.28
N MET A 61 27.14 -18.82 -75.15
CA MET A 61 26.16 -17.79 -74.83
C MET A 61 25.23 -18.21 -73.69
N LYS A 62 24.75 -19.46 -73.71
CA LYS A 62 23.91 -20.03 -72.63
C LYS A 62 24.64 -20.02 -71.27
N LYS A 63 25.94 -20.34 -71.23
CA LYS A 63 26.75 -20.26 -70.00
C LYS A 63 26.84 -18.84 -69.43
N GLN A 64 26.77 -17.82 -70.28
CA GLN A 64 26.80 -16.41 -69.86
C GLN A 64 25.41 -15.81 -69.64
N GLY A 65 24.36 -16.64 -69.65
CA GLY A 65 22.99 -16.17 -69.43
C GLY A 65 22.44 -15.34 -70.59
N LYS A 66 22.92 -15.55 -71.83
CA LYS A 66 22.41 -14.89 -73.04
C LYS A 66 21.98 -15.94 -74.07
N VAL A 67 20.95 -15.65 -74.87
CA VAL A 67 20.48 -16.53 -75.96
C VAL A 67 20.37 -15.70 -77.23
N GLN A 68 20.98 -16.16 -78.31
CA GLN A 68 20.87 -15.52 -79.62
C GLN A 68 19.77 -16.19 -80.43
N VAL A 69 18.78 -15.40 -80.86
CA VAL A 69 17.70 -15.83 -81.78
C VAL A 69 17.81 -14.93 -83.01
N GLY A 70 18.36 -15.47 -84.11
CA GLY A 70 18.72 -14.66 -85.28
C GLY A 70 19.84 -13.65 -84.98
N ASP A 71 19.65 -12.38 -85.34
CA ASP A 71 20.61 -11.28 -85.09
C ASP A 71 20.45 -10.61 -83.72
N GLN A 72 19.51 -11.06 -82.88
CA GLN A 72 19.25 -10.45 -81.56
C GLN A 72 19.75 -11.32 -80.41
N VAL A 73 20.54 -10.73 -79.52
CA VAL A 73 21.06 -11.35 -78.28
C VAL A 73 20.14 -10.96 -77.12
N LEU A 74 19.40 -11.92 -76.57
CA LEU A 74 18.49 -11.74 -75.44
C LEU A 74 19.16 -12.16 -74.13
N GLU A 75 19.07 -11.34 -73.09
CA GLU A 75 19.56 -11.69 -71.75
C GLU A 75 18.52 -12.52 -70.99
N LEU A 76 18.94 -13.65 -70.43
CA LEU A 76 18.10 -14.50 -69.59
C LEU A 76 17.91 -13.82 -68.22
N PRO A 77 16.68 -13.77 -67.69
CA PRO A 77 16.42 -13.16 -66.39
C PRO A 77 17.23 -13.87 -65.29
N LYS A 78 18.05 -13.09 -64.56
CA LYS A 78 18.82 -13.57 -63.40
C LYS A 78 17.87 -14.26 -62.41
N LYS A 79 18.24 -15.46 -61.92
CA LYS A 79 17.50 -16.15 -60.85
C LYS A 79 17.33 -15.19 -59.67
N LYS A 80 16.08 -14.84 -59.33
CA LYS A 80 15.76 -14.00 -58.17
C LYS A 80 16.33 -14.69 -56.92
N SER A 81 17.00 -13.91 -56.08
CA SER A 81 17.49 -14.35 -54.76
C SER A 81 16.35 -14.96 -53.95
N GLU A 82 16.67 -15.99 -53.18
CA GLU A 82 15.74 -16.69 -52.30
C GLU A 82 15.05 -15.66 -51.39
N GLN A 83 13.74 -15.52 -51.55
CA GLN A 83 12.93 -14.61 -50.75
C GLN A 83 12.80 -15.19 -49.34
N SER A 84 13.69 -14.79 -48.43
CA SER A 84 13.51 -15.03 -47.00
C SER A 84 12.27 -14.27 -46.54
N TYR A 85 11.20 -14.99 -46.19
CA TYR A 85 10.00 -14.40 -45.58
C TYR A 85 10.24 -14.16 -44.08
N CYS A 86 9.55 -13.17 -43.49
CA CYS A 86 9.65 -12.91 -42.06
C CYS A 86 8.66 -13.79 -41.29
N ARG A 87 9.18 -14.82 -40.60
CA ARG A 87 8.40 -15.77 -39.80
C ARG A 87 7.60 -15.08 -38.68
N GLU A 88 8.21 -14.14 -37.98
CA GLU A 88 7.57 -13.44 -36.85
C GLU A 88 6.34 -12.63 -37.28
N ALA A 89 6.42 -11.91 -38.40
CA ALA A 89 5.29 -11.17 -38.95
C ALA A 89 4.10 -12.09 -39.33
N LEU A 90 4.43 -13.29 -39.84
CA LEU A 90 3.46 -14.30 -40.24
C LEU A 90 2.73 -14.91 -39.03
N TRP A 91 3.47 -15.21 -37.96
CA TRP A 91 2.88 -15.73 -36.71
C TRP A 91 2.19 -14.66 -35.86
N ALA A 92 2.64 -13.41 -35.89
CA ALA A 92 1.94 -12.28 -35.28
C ALA A 92 0.56 -12.05 -35.93
N ARG A 93 0.45 -12.30 -37.23
CA ARG A 93 -0.83 -12.29 -37.95
C ARG A 93 -1.76 -13.42 -37.49
N TRP A 94 -1.21 -14.59 -37.20
CA TRP A 94 -1.96 -15.72 -36.65
C TRP A 94 -2.51 -15.43 -35.25
N SER A 95 -1.69 -14.92 -34.34
CA SER A 95 -2.15 -14.61 -32.98
C SER A 95 -3.29 -13.59 -32.96
N LYS A 96 -3.24 -12.58 -33.84
CA LYS A 96 -4.26 -11.52 -33.95
C LYS A 96 -5.61 -11.95 -34.58
N ASN A 97 -5.67 -13.10 -35.24
CA ASN A 97 -6.89 -13.57 -35.93
C ASN A 97 -7.81 -14.40 -35.03
N ASN A 98 -9.10 -14.42 -35.37
CA ASN A 98 -10.12 -15.20 -34.64
C ASN A 98 -10.00 -16.72 -34.88
N ASN A 99 -10.60 -17.51 -33.98
CA ASN A 99 -10.53 -18.98 -34.05
C ASN A 99 -11.18 -19.54 -35.32
N ALA A 100 -12.27 -18.95 -35.81
CA ALA A 100 -12.92 -19.37 -37.06
C ALA A 100 -12.01 -19.19 -38.30
N ALA A 101 -11.21 -18.11 -38.35
CA ALA A 101 -10.23 -17.92 -39.43
C ALA A 101 -9.06 -18.90 -39.31
N LYS A 102 -8.62 -19.20 -38.08
CA LYS A 102 -7.59 -20.22 -37.81
C LYS A 102 -8.05 -21.61 -38.23
N GLU A 103 -9.29 -21.98 -37.93
CA GLU A 103 -9.87 -23.27 -38.33
C GLU A 103 -9.97 -23.39 -39.85
N LYS A 104 -10.43 -22.34 -40.55
CA LYS A 104 -10.43 -22.30 -42.03
C LYS A 104 -9.03 -22.43 -42.62
N ALA A 105 -8.03 -21.82 -41.99
CA ALA A 105 -6.64 -21.96 -42.40
C ALA A 105 -6.08 -23.37 -42.13
N GLN A 106 -6.49 -24.03 -41.05
CA GLN A 106 -6.15 -25.44 -40.77
C GLN A 106 -6.81 -26.40 -41.76
N GLN A 107 -8.08 -26.17 -42.14
CA GLN A 107 -8.74 -26.94 -43.19
C GLN A 107 -8.01 -26.76 -44.53
N ALA A 108 -7.63 -25.53 -44.87
CA ALA A 108 -6.80 -25.26 -46.03
C ALA A 108 -5.42 -25.96 -45.94
N LEU A 109 -4.80 -25.99 -44.76
CA LEU A 109 -3.52 -26.67 -44.54
C LEU A 109 -3.61 -28.16 -44.83
N ARG A 110 -4.66 -28.85 -44.35
CA ARG A 110 -4.87 -30.28 -44.60
C ARG A 110 -4.94 -30.58 -46.10
N THR A 111 -5.71 -29.78 -46.84
CA THR A 111 -5.82 -29.95 -48.30
C THR A 111 -4.48 -29.69 -49.01
N VAL A 112 -3.71 -28.70 -48.57
CA VAL A 112 -2.37 -28.41 -49.13
C VAL A 112 -1.39 -29.54 -48.82
N GLN A 113 -1.35 -30.04 -47.58
CA GLN A 113 -0.51 -31.16 -47.18
C GLN A 113 -0.84 -32.43 -47.97
N ALA A 114 -2.13 -32.72 -48.20
CA ALA A 114 -2.55 -33.85 -49.03
C ALA A 114 -2.01 -33.74 -50.47
N VAL A 115 -2.07 -32.55 -51.08
CA VAL A 115 -1.51 -32.32 -52.42
C VAL A 115 0.00 -32.56 -52.45
N PHE A 116 0.73 -32.02 -51.47
CA PHE A 116 2.19 -32.20 -51.40
C PHE A 116 2.58 -33.65 -51.11
N ALA A 117 1.81 -34.39 -50.31
CA ALA A 117 2.00 -35.81 -50.09
C ALA A 117 1.84 -36.63 -51.38
N LEU A 118 0.79 -36.37 -52.17
CA LEU A 118 0.58 -37.03 -53.47
C LEU A 118 1.69 -36.69 -54.47
N LYS A 119 2.16 -35.44 -54.46
CA LYS A 119 3.30 -35.01 -55.28
C LYS A 119 4.60 -35.73 -54.88
N ASN A 120 4.86 -35.87 -53.57
CA ASN A 120 6.03 -36.59 -53.06
C ASN A 120 5.98 -38.08 -53.42
N ASN A 121 4.78 -38.66 -53.52
CA ASN A 121 4.54 -40.02 -54.01
C ASN A 121 4.66 -40.17 -55.55
N GLY A 122 5.06 -39.12 -56.27
CA GLY A 122 5.35 -39.17 -57.71
C GLY A 122 4.16 -38.93 -58.64
N ILE A 123 2.99 -38.55 -58.11
CA ILE A 123 1.81 -38.23 -58.92
C ILE A 123 2.00 -36.84 -59.55
N LYS A 124 1.55 -36.68 -60.81
CA LYS A 124 1.60 -35.38 -61.50
C LYS A 124 0.74 -34.36 -60.74
N LEU A 125 1.24 -33.13 -60.65
CA LEU A 125 0.63 -32.05 -59.86
C LEU A 125 -0.84 -31.78 -60.23
N MET A 126 -1.20 -31.93 -61.51
CA MET A 126 -2.56 -31.71 -62.00
C MET A 126 -3.52 -32.79 -61.54
N ASP A 127 -3.10 -34.05 -61.59
CA ASP A 127 -3.89 -35.20 -61.13
C ASP A 127 -4.04 -35.16 -59.60
N ALA A 128 -2.97 -34.78 -58.88
CA ALA A 128 -3.00 -34.58 -57.44
C ALA A 128 -4.00 -33.47 -57.01
N TYR A 129 -4.08 -32.37 -57.76
CA TYR A 129 -5.09 -31.33 -57.50
C TYR A 129 -6.51 -31.85 -57.70
N GLN A 130 -6.73 -32.69 -58.70
CA GLN A 130 -8.05 -33.24 -59.01
C GLN A 130 -8.50 -34.25 -57.96
N SER A 131 -7.62 -35.18 -57.55
CA SER A 131 -7.92 -36.14 -56.49
C SER A 131 -8.27 -35.47 -55.15
N VAL A 132 -7.47 -34.48 -54.71
CA VAL A 132 -7.75 -33.77 -53.44
C VAL A 132 -8.98 -32.88 -53.55
N SER A 133 -9.26 -32.31 -54.72
CA SER A 133 -10.47 -31.52 -54.96
C SER A 133 -11.74 -32.37 -54.83
N GLU A 134 -11.72 -33.61 -55.34
CA GLU A 134 -12.84 -34.54 -55.28
C GLU A 134 -13.04 -35.11 -53.86
N GLU A 135 -11.96 -35.48 -53.18
CA GLU A 135 -12.01 -36.06 -51.83
C GLU A 135 -12.45 -35.05 -50.75
N TYR A 136 -11.96 -33.81 -50.80
CA TYR A 136 -12.23 -32.78 -49.78
C TYR A 136 -13.35 -31.79 -50.19
N GLY A 137 -13.90 -31.91 -51.40
CA GLY A 137 -14.98 -31.03 -51.89
C GLY A 137 -14.57 -29.56 -52.06
N VAL A 138 -13.28 -29.28 -52.27
CA VAL A 138 -12.74 -27.91 -52.40
C VAL A 138 -12.51 -27.58 -53.87
N ALA A 139 -12.98 -26.42 -54.34
CA ALA A 139 -12.75 -26.00 -55.73
C ALA A 139 -11.26 -25.94 -56.11
N LEU A 140 -10.91 -26.50 -57.27
CA LEU A 140 -9.55 -26.53 -57.83
C LEU A 140 -8.84 -25.17 -57.81
N SER A 141 -9.57 -24.08 -58.12
CA SER A 141 -9.03 -22.72 -58.15
C SER A 141 -8.59 -22.23 -56.76
N THR A 142 -9.35 -22.57 -55.72
CA THR A 142 -9.05 -22.25 -54.32
C THR A 142 -7.85 -23.04 -53.84
N LEU A 143 -7.81 -24.33 -54.16
CA LEU A 143 -6.73 -25.24 -53.76
C LEU A 143 -5.40 -24.85 -54.42
N ARG A 144 -5.40 -24.50 -55.72
CA ARG A 144 -4.24 -23.92 -56.41
C ARG A 144 -3.79 -22.60 -55.79
N ARG A 145 -4.72 -21.73 -55.40
CA ARG A 145 -4.41 -20.46 -54.72
C ARG A 145 -3.76 -20.69 -53.36
N SER A 146 -4.24 -21.66 -52.60
CA SER A 146 -3.65 -22.06 -51.31
C SER A 146 -2.24 -22.64 -51.49
N CYS A 147 -2.05 -23.54 -52.45
CA CYS A 147 -0.72 -24.11 -52.77
C CYS A 147 0.27 -23.04 -53.27
N ALA A 148 -0.21 -22.03 -53.99
CA ALA A 148 0.63 -20.91 -54.43
C ALA A 148 1.07 -20.01 -53.27
N LYS A 149 0.25 -19.84 -52.23
CA LYS A 149 0.58 -19.01 -51.06
C LYS A 149 1.69 -19.59 -50.20
N VAL A 150 1.80 -20.92 -50.13
CA VAL A 150 2.80 -21.62 -49.31
C VAL A 150 4.12 -21.84 -50.05
N LYS A 151 4.18 -21.48 -51.34
CA LYS A 151 5.38 -21.69 -52.16
C LYS A 151 6.51 -20.79 -51.69
N GLY A 152 7.61 -21.38 -51.23
CA GLY A 152 8.76 -20.66 -50.68
C GLY A 152 8.65 -20.35 -49.19
N ILE A 153 7.71 -21.00 -48.48
CA ILE A 153 7.53 -20.95 -47.03
C ILE A 153 7.78 -22.35 -46.46
N ASP A 154 8.45 -22.46 -45.31
CA ASP A 154 8.65 -23.75 -44.65
C ASP A 154 7.33 -24.36 -44.18
N GLU A 155 7.25 -25.69 -44.17
CA GLU A 155 6.01 -26.43 -43.85
C GLU A 155 5.43 -26.06 -42.48
N CYS A 156 6.31 -25.76 -41.51
CA CYS A 156 5.93 -25.32 -40.17
C CYS A 156 5.13 -24.00 -40.17
N ASP A 157 5.29 -23.16 -41.18
CA ASP A 157 4.69 -21.82 -41.27
C ASP A 157 3.55 -21.75 -42.32
N TRP A 158 3.10 -22.88 -42.86
CA TRP A 158 2.01 -22.91 -43.84
C TRP A 158 0.65 -22.52 -43.24
N ALA A 159 0.36 -22.94 -42.01
CA ALA A 159 -0.90 -22.60 -41.34
C ALA A 159 -1.14 -21.08 -41.29
N PRO A 160 -0.17 -20.26 -40.80
CA PRO A 160 -0.34 -18.82 -40.81
C PRO A 160 -0.33 -18.18 -42.21
N ALA A 161 0.32 -18.78 -43.21
CA ALA A 161 0.29 -18.29 -44.59
C ALA A 161 -1.08 -18.45 -45.27
N LEU A 162 -1.84 -19.46 -44.86
CA LEU A 162 -3.15 -19.80 -45.40
C LEU A 162 -4.31 -19.01 -44.78
N LEU A 163 -4.03 -18.10 -43.83
CA LEU A 163 -5.06 -17.26 -43.21
C LEU A 163 -5.87 -16.45 -44.25
N PRO A 164 -7.20 -16.39 -44.11
CA PRO A 164 -8.03 -15.51 -44.91
C PRO A 164 -7.73 -14.03 -44.58
N LYS A 165 -7.78 -13.16 -45.60
CA LYS A 165 -7.54 -11.70 -45.43
C LYS A 165 -8.75 -10.95 -44.88
N ASN A 166 -9.91 -11.58 -44.79
CA ASN A 166 -11.21 -10.93 -44.54
C ASN A 166 -11.31 -10.26 -43.16
N PHE A 167 -10.68 -10.86 -42.14
CA PHE A 167 -10.67 -10.30 -40.78
C PHE A 167 -9.73 -9.09 -40.66
N GLU A 168 -8.60 -9.12 -41.35
CA GLU A 168 -7.69 -7.97 -41.39
C GLU A 168 -8.32 -6.82 -42.16
N SER A 169 -8.94 -7.09 -43.31
CA SER A 169 -9.64 -6.06 -44.05
C SER A 169 -10.78 -5.43 -43.24
N SER A 170 -11.47 -6.20 -42.40
CA SER A 170 -12.54 -5.64 -41.56
C SER A 170 -11.98 -4.82 -40.39
N GLN A 171 -10.87 -5.22 -39.77
CA GLN A 171 -10.21 -4.42 -38.73
C GLN A 171 -9.66 -3.10 -39.28
N THR A 172 -8.99 -3.12 -40.44
CA THR A 172 -8.44 -1.91 -41.07
C THR A 172 -9.52 -0.94 -41.55
N GLN A 173 -10.74 -1.43 -41.85
CA GLN A 173 -11.85 -0.59 -42.31
C GLN A 173 -12.69 0.04 -41.20
N LYS A 174 -12.61 -0.44 -39.94
CA LYS A 174 -13.38 0.11 -38.80
C LYS A 174 -13.22 1.62 -38.58
N PRO A 175 -12.02 2.22 -38.62
CA PRO A 175 -11.88 3.67 -38.43
C PRO A 175 -12.52 4.50 -39.55
N ASN A 176 -12.65 3.94 -40.76
CA ASN A 176 -13.18 4.64 -41.93
C ASN A 176 -14.72 4.51 -42.09
N GLN A 177 -15.42 3.88 -41.14
CA GLN A 177 -16.88 3.66 -41.20
C GLN A 177 -17.69 4.56 -40.25
N PHE A 178 -17.06 5.46 -39.49
CA PHE A 178 -17.82 6.35 -38.63
C PHE A 178 -18.57 7.39 -39.45
N ALA A 179 -19.86 7.56 -39.13
CA ALA A 179 -20.69 8.58 -39.74
C ALA A 179 -20.13 9.97 -39.41
N TYR A 180 -20.15 10.86 -40.39
CA TYR A 180 -19.68 12.23 -40.23
C TYR A 180 -20.52 12.95 -39.17
N ILE A 181 -19.85 13.61 -38.23
CA ILE A 181 -20.43 14.53 -37.26
C ILE A 181 -19.56 15.78 -37.24
N THR A 182 -20.18 16.96 -37.13
CA THR A 182 -19.46 18.21 -36.93
C THR A 182 -18.62 18.14 -35.64
N PRO A 183 -17.32 18.47 -35.65
CA PRO A 183 -16.45 18.36 -34.47
C PRO A 183 -17.00 19.04 -33.20
N GLU A 184 -17.56 20.24 -33.34
CA GLU A 184 -18.19 20.99 -32.24
C GLU A 184 -19.40 20.27 -31.64
N ALA A 185 -20.23 19.64 -32.48
CA ALA A 185 -21.38 18.86 -32.05
C ALA A 185 -20.93 17.61 -31.28
N TRP A 186 -19.81 17.01 -31.67
CA TRP A 186 -19.22 15.88 -30.97
C TRP A 186 -18.65 16.27 -29.61
N GLU A 187 -17.97 17.42 -29.51
CA GLU A 187 -17.49 17.94 -28.23
C GLU A 187 -18.64 18.31 -27.29
N PHE A 188 -19.71 18.93 -27.80
CA PHE A 188 -20.92 19.19 -27.03
C PHE A 188 -21.53 17.91 -26.45
N PHE A 189 -21.66 16.87 -27.27
CA PHE A 189 -22.19 15.57 -26.82
C PHE A 189 -21.28 14.91 -25.78
N LYS A 190 -19.95 14.94 -25.97
CA LYS A 190 -18.99 14.41 -24.99
C LYS A 190 -19.07 15.16 -23.67
N ALA A 191 -19.14 16.49 -23.70
CA ALA A 191 -19.22 17.32 -22.50
C ALA A 191 -20.48 17.02 -21.68
N ASP A 192 -21.63 16.86 -22.33
CA ASP A 192 -22.90 16.55 -21.64
C ASP A 192 -22.90 15.10 -21.10
N TYR A 193 -22.52 14.12 -21.93
CA TYR A 193 -22.61 12.70 -21.56
C TYR A 193 -21.55 12.25 -20.54
N LEU A 194 -20.33 12.79 -20.63
CA LEU A 194 -19.22 12.46 -19.74
C LEU A 194 -19.24 13.29 -18.44
N SER A 195 -20.32 14.02 -18.16
CA SER A 195 -20.48 14.72 -16.89
C SER A 195 -20.70 13.74 -15.71
N LEU A 196 -20.34 14.20 -14.51
CA LEU A 196 -20.53 13.46 -13.26
C LEU A 196 -22.01 13.22 -12.91
N GLU A 197 -22.93 14.02 -13.47
CA GLU A 197 -24.38 13.86 -13.28
C GLU A 197 -24.96 12.63 -13.99
N GLN A 198 -24.17 11.97 -14.84
CA GLN A 198 -24.53 10.76 -15.56
C GLN A 198 -25.87 10.83 -16.32
N PRO A 199 -26.14 11.87 -17.13
CA PRO A 199 -27.37 11.92 -17.92
C PRO A 199 -27.48 10.70 -18.86
N ALA A 200 -28.72 10.29 -19.12
CA ALA A 200 -29.01 9.21 -20.05
C ALA A 200 -28.60 9.60 -21.47
N MET A 201 -28.01 8.66 -22.21
CA MET A 201 -27.48 8.91 -23.55
C MET A 201 -28.55 9.40 -24.54
N SER A 202 -29.81 8.95 -24.37
CA SER A 202 -30.96 9.42 -25.14
C SER A 202 -31.23 10.91 -24.93
N VAL A 203 -31.21 11.37 -23.68
CA VAL A 203 -31.49 12.76 -23.32
C VAL A 203 -30.37 13.68 -23.81
N CYS A 204 -29.10 13.27 -23.69
CA CYS A 204 -27.98 14.01 -24.27
C CYS A 204 -28.10 14.16 -25.79
N TYR A 205 -28.60 13.12 -26.47
CA TYR A 205 -28.82 13.14 -27.90
C TYR A 205 -29.99 14.05 -28.31
N GLU A 206 -31.07 14.08 -27.52
CA GLU A 206 -32.19 15.01 -27.73
C GLU A 206 -31.73 16.47 -27.62
N ARG A 207 -30.93 16.81 -26.60
CA ARG A 207 -30.30 18.14 -26.45
C ARG A 207 -29.37 18.48 -27.62
N LEU A 208 -28.65 17.49 -28.14
CA LEU A 208 -27.79 17.66 -29.32
C LEU A 208 -28.62 17.95 -30.59
N ILE A 209 -29.75 17.26 -30.78
CA ILE A 209 -30.66 17.51 -31.91
C ILE A 209 -31.30 18.88 -31.79
N ASP A 210 -31.72 19.29 -30.60
CA ASP A 210 -32.34 20.59 -30.37
C ASP A 210 -31.38 21.76 -30.68
N THR A 211 -30.11 21.60 -30.29
CA THR A 211 -29.06 22.61 -30.54
C THR A 211 -28.53 22.60 -31.97
N ALA A 212 -28.61 21.47 -32.67
CA ALA A 212 -28.02 21.32 -34.00
C ALA A 212 -28.54 22.30 -35.08
N PRO A 213 -29.86 22.59 -35.21
CA PRO A 213 -30.37 23.58 -36.16
C PRO A 213 -29.80 24.98 -35.96
N SER A 214 -29.66 25.41 -34.70
CA SER A 214 -29.16 26.76 -34.37
C SER A 214 -27.71 27.00 -34.81
N LYS A 215 -26.89 25.94 -34.84
CA LYS A 215 -25.46 25.98 -35.15
C LYS A 215 -25.12 25.33 -36.49
N GLY A 216 -26.11 24.84 -37.24
CA GLY A 216 -25.90 24.15 -38.52
C GLY A 216 -25.12 22.84 -38.40
N TRP A 217 -25.24 22.13 -37.27
CA TRP A 217 -24.48 20.91 -37.02
C TRP A 217 -25.08 19.69 -37.75
N LYS A 218 -24.21 18.84 -38.32
CA LYS A 218 -24.61 17.53 -38.85
C LYS A 218 -24.42 16.47 -37.79
N VAL A 219 -25.50 15.78 -37.44
CA VAL A 219 -25.53 14.80 -36.35
C VAL A 219 -25.98 13.44 -36.90
N PRO A 220 -25.20 12.35 -36.71
CA PRO A 220 -25.56 11.00 -37.09
C PRO A 220 -26.46 10.35 -36.02
N SER A 221 -26.94 9.13 -36.28
CA SER A 221 -27.80 8.41 -35.32
C SER A 221 -27.11 8.14 -33.97
N LEU A 222 -27.90 8.04 -32.90
CA LEU A 222 -27.44 7.72 -31.54
C LEU A 222 -26.55 6.48 -31.48
N LYS A 223 -26.90 5.42 -32.24
CA LYS A 223 -26.10 4.18 -32.30
C LYS A 223 -24.69 4.42 -32.88
N SER A 224 -24.57 5.31 -33.87
CA SER A 224 -23.27 5.67 -34.45
C SER A 224 -22.42 6.47 -33.47
N LEU A 225 -23.03 7.40 -32.71
CA LEU A 225 -22.35 8.14 -31.65
C LEU A 225 -21.87 7.23 -30.52
N GLY A 226 -22.68 6.24 -30.11
CA GLY A 226 -22.29 5.28 -29.07
C GLY A 226 -21.07 4.46 -29.47
N ARG A 227 -21.05 3.93 -30.69
CA ARG A 227 -19.89 3.19 -31.24
C ARG A 227 -18.65 4.07 -31.34
N ARG A 228 -18.82 5.34 -31.75
CA ARG A 228 -17.72 6.31 -31.82
C ARG A 228 -17.18 6.63 -30.42
N LEU A 229 -18.06 6.78 -29.43
CA LEU A 229 -17.68 7.02 -28.04
C LEU A 229 -16.88 5.86 -27.46
N GLU A 230 -17.33 4.62 -27.69
CA GLU A 230 -16.64 3.40 -27.24
C GLU A 230 -15.25 3.25 -27.86
N HIS A 231 -15.07 3.74 -29.09
CA HIS A 231 -13.80 3.67 -29.81
C HIS A 231 -12.84 4.80 -29.41
N GLU A 232 -13.32 6.03 -29.30
CA GLU A 232 -12.48 7.20 -29.00
C GLU A 232 -12.17 7.36 -27.52
N VAL A 233 -13.12 7.02 -26.63
CA VAL A 233 -13.00 7.22 -25.18
C VAL A 233 -12.92 5.86 -24.49
N PRO A 234 -11.73 5.45 -24.03
CA PRO A 234 -11.55 4.22 -23.27
C PRO A 234 -12.46 4.16 -22.04
N VAL A 235 -12.85 2.95 -21.65
CA VAL A 235 -13.74 2.70 -20.50
C VAL A 235 -13.24 3.38 -19.22
N GLN A 236 -11.92 3.37 -19.00
CA GLN A 236 -11.29 4.00 -17.83
C GLN A 236 -11.57 5.50 -17.76
N GLN A 237 -11.45 6.20 -18.89
CA GLN A 237 -11.72 7.65 -18.95
C GLN A 237 -13.21 7.94 -18.79
N ARG A 238 -14.08 7.07 -19.32
CA ARG A 238 -15.54 7.19 -19.13
C ARG A 238 -15.92 7.06 -17.66
N ILE A 239 -15.34 6.10 -16.94
CA ILE A 239 -15.58 5.90 -15.50
C ILE A 239 -15.04 7.09 -14.72
N MET A 240 -13.82 7.57 -15.01
CA MET A 240 -13.26 8.75 -14.36
C MET A 240 -14.18 9.97 -14.48
N LEU A 241 -14.68 10.25 -15.68
CA LEU A 241 -15.48 11.44 -15.94
C LEU A 241 -16.93 11.31 -15.44
N ARG A 242 -17.51 10.10 -15.46
CA ARG A 242 -18.91 9.86 -15.04
C ARG A 242 -19.07 9.46 -13.58
N GLU A 243 -18.13 8.73 -13.00
CA GLU A 243 -18.20 8.16 -11.65
C GLU A 243 -17.11 8.72 -10.69
N GLY A 244 -16.10 9.39 -11.24
CA GLY A 244 -15.03 10.04 -10.47
C GLY A 244 -13.78 9.18 -10.24
N GLU A 245 -12.78 9.77 -9.58
CA GLU A 245 -11.47 9.17 -9.30
C GLU A 245 -11.56 7.85 -8.53
N HIS A 246 -12.48 7.77 -7.57
CA HIS A 246 -12.64 6.59 -6.73
C HIS A 246 -13.06 5.35 -7.53
N ALA A 247 -13.97 5.51 -8.50
CA ALA A 247 -14.41 4.41 -9.35
C ALA A 247 -13.30 3.96 -10.33
N LEU A 248 -12.50 4.91 -10.82
CA LEU A 248 -11.32 4.59 -11.62
C LEU A 248 -10.32 3.74 -10.82
N HIS A 249 -10.07 4.08 -9.55
CA HIS A 249 -9.19 3.29 -8.70
C HIS A 249 -9.70 1.86 -8.48
N GLN A 250 -11.02 1.65 -8.38
CA GLN A 250 -11.61 0.32 -8.26
C GLN A 250 -11.42 -0.56 -9.50
N MET A 251 -11.19 0.04 -10.68
CA MET A 251 -10.89 -0.71 -11.90
C MET A 251 -9.47 -1.28 -11.92
N PHE A 252 -8.56 -0.75 -11.09
CA PHE A 252 -7.22 -1.28 -11.01
C PHE A 252 -7.25 -2.67 -10.36
N PRO A 253 -6.59 -3.69 -10.96
CA PRO A 253 -6.62 -5.04 -10.43
C PRO A 253 -6.23 -5.08 -8.95
N PRO A 254 -7.03 -5.75 -8.10
CA PRO A 254 -6.74 -5.84 -6.68
C PRO A 254 -5.42 -6.56 -6.45
N GLN A 255 -4.58 -6.05 -5.55
CA GLN A 255 -3.37 -6.77 -5.16
C GLN A 255 -3.76 -8.01 -4.35
N GLU A 256 -3.37 -9.19 -4.83
CA GLU A 256 -3.50 -10.44 -4.08
C GLU A 256 -2.37 -10.53 -3.04
N ARG A 257 -2.75 -10.63 -1.76
CA ARG A 257 -1.82 -10.83 -0.64
C ARG A 257 -2.00 -12.26 -0.14
N THR A 258 -0.96 -13.07 -0.30
CA THR A 258 -0.94 -14.45 0.20
C THR A 258 -0.70 -14.47 1.70
N VAL A 259 -1.23 -15.51 2.34
CA VAL A 259 -1.20 -15.68 3.80
C VAL A 259 -0.29 -16.86 4.19
N GLU A 260 0.35 -17.54 3.23
CA GLU A 260 1.16 -18.76 3.42
C GLU A 260 2.34 -18.59 4.39
N GLY A 261 2.88 -17.37 4.54
CA GLY A 261 4.00 -17.09 5.42
C GLY A 261 3.63 -16.75 6.87
N LEU A 262 2.33 -16.59 7.17
CA LEU A 262 1.85 -16.21 8.50
C LEU A 262 1.40 -17.44 9.29
N HIS A 263 1.44 -17.34 10.62
CA HIS A 263 0.80 -18.29 11.52
C HIS A 263 -0.38 -17.68 12.28
N ALA A 264 -1.21 -18.53 12.90
CA ALA A 264 -2.32 -18.07 13.74
C ALA A 264 -1.84 -17.13 14.85
N LEU A 265 -2.60 -16.04 15.06
CA LEU A 265 -2.32 -14.98 16.04
C LEU A 265 -1.02 -14.20 15.80
N GLU A 266 -0.34 -14.40 14.66
CA GLU A 266 0.80 -13.56 14.30
C GLU A 266 0.35 -12.12 14.02
N TRP A 267 -0.71 -12.00 13.23
CA TRP A 267 -1.24 -10.72 12.79
C TRP A 267 -2.77 -10.69 12.90
N ILE A 268 -3.28 -9.77 13.72
CA ILE A 268 -4.72 -9.53 13.87
C ILE A 268 -5.14 -8.18 13.27
N ASN A 269 -6.36 -8.09 12.79
CA ASN A 269 -6.99 -6.84 12.39
C ASN A 269 -8.23 -6.53 13.25
N GLY A 270 -8.37 -5.26 13.63
CA GLY A 270 -9.48 -4.77 14.43
C GLY A 270 -10.35 -3.80 13.66
N ASP A 271 -11.67 -3.94 13.78
CA ASP A 271 -12.60 -2.99 13.17
C ASP A 271 -13.95 -2.94 13.90
N GLY A 272 -14.62 -1.81 13.80
CA GLY A 272 -15.89 -1.53 14.46
C GLY A 272 -17.08 -1.77 13.55
N TYR A 273 -18.09 -2.50 14.05
CA TYR A 273 -19.35 -2.74 13.35
C TYR A 273 -20.50 -2.05 14.08
N GLN A 274 -21.27 -1.24 13.36
CA GLN A 274 -22.51 -0.67 13.88
C GLN A 274 -23.68 -1.58 13.53
N HIS A 275 -24.30 -2.16 14.56
CA HIS A 275 -25.43 -3.06 14.36
C HIS A 275 -26.65 -2.32 13.81
N ASN A 276 -27.38 -2.96 12.92
CA ASN A 276 -28.65 -2.54 12.36
C ASN A 276 -29.81 -3.07 13.21
N VAL A 277 -29.69 -3.05 14.54
CA VAL A 277 -30.71 -3.57 15.47
C VAL A 277 -30.93 -2.55 16.59
N PHE A 278 -32.19 -2.27 16.91
CA PHE A 278 -32.55 -1.47 18.09
C PHE A 278 -32.48 -2.31 19.36
N VAL A 279 -31.58 -1.92 20.25
CA VAL A 279 -31.34 -2.59 21.53
C VAL A 279 -31.64 -1.63 22.66
N LYS A 280 -32.42 -2.11 23.63
CA LYS A 280 -32.63 -1.42 24.90
C LYS A 280 -31.42 -1.73 25.80
N TRP A 281 -30.58 -0.72 26.00
CA TRP A 281 -29.33 -0.85 26.74
C TRP A 281 -29.57 -0.87 28.26
N PHE A 282 -28.53 -1.21 29.04
CA PHE A 282 -28.62 -1.33 30.52
C PHE A 282 -29.05 -0.02 31.22
N ASN A 283 -28.86 1.13 30.56
CA ASN A 283 -29.30 2.44 31.04
C ASN A 283 -30.79 2.75 30.71
N GLY A 284 -31.47 1.87 29.97
CA GLY A 284 -32.85 2.03 29.52
C GLY A 284 -33.00 2.72 28.16
N GLU A 285 -31.93 3.26 27.57
CA GLU A 285 -31.97 3.92 26.26
C GLU A 285 -32.07 2.90 25.13
N ILE A 286 -32.88 3.21 24.10
CA ILE A 286 -32.99 2.38 22.90
C ILE A 286 -32.09 2.98 21.82
N LEU A 287 -31.09 2.22 21.40
CA LEU A 287 -30.08 2.67 20.45
C LEU A 287 -29.56 1.52 19.60
N ARG A 288 -28.70 1.86 18.65
CA ARG A 288 -28.00 0.91 17.79
C ARG A 288 -26.58 0.74 18.31
N PRO A 289 -26.25 -0.39 18.98
CA PRO A 289 -24.95 -0.55 19.60
C PRO A 289 -23.86 -0.77 18.55
N LYS A 290 -22.62 -0.55 18.97
CA LYS A 290 -21.42 -0.80 18.16
C LYS A 290 -20.57 -1.87 18.82
N THR A 291 -20.15 -2.84 18.02
CA THR A 291 -19.27 -3.92 18.48
C THR A 291 -17.93 -3.81 17.80
N TRP A 292 -16.87 -3.82 18.59
CA TRP A 292 -15.51 -3.94 18.09
C TRP A 292 -15.14 -5.41 17.96
N PHE A 293 -14.65 -5.82 16.79
CA PHE A 293 -14.23 -7.20 16.53
C PHE A 293 -12.73 -7.27 16.22
N TRP A 294 -12.08 -8.31 16.73
CA TRP A 294 -10.73 -8.72 16.35
C TRP A 294 -10.79 -9.98 15.50
N GLN A 295 -10.18 -9.92 14.33
CA GLN A 295 -10.03 -11.05 13.42
C GLN A 295 -8.56 -11.42 13.28
N ASP A 296 -8.28 -12.72 13.23
CA ASP A 296 -6.97 -13.25 12.85
C ASP A 296 -6.83 -13.24 11.32
N ILE A 297 -5.75 -12.64 10.80
CA ILE A 297 -5.55 -12.51 9.35
C ILE A 297 -5.26 -13.87 8.71
N TYR A 298 -4.57 -14.76 9.44
CA TYR A 298 -4.24 -16.11 8.97
C TYR A 298 -5.48 -16.94 8.68
N SER A 299 -6.27 -17.21 9.72
CA SER A 299 -7.43 -18.11 9.66
C SER A 299 -8.76 -17.41 9.33
N ARG A 300 -8.82 -16.06 9.38
CA ARG A 300 -10.06 -15.26 9.34
C ARG A 300 -11.02 -15.47 10.51
N LYS A 301 -10.60 -16.21 11.55
CA LYS A 301 -11.37 -16.42 12.77
C LYS A 301 -11.54 -15.11 13.54
N ILE A 302 -12.76 -14.86 14.03
CA ILE A 302 -13.00 -13.80 15.02
C ILE A 302 -12.51 -14.30 16.38
N VAL A 303 -11.50 -13.64 16.94
CA VAL A 303 -10.82 -14.07 18.17
C VAL A 303 -11.30 -13.33 19.42
N GLY A 304 -11.89 -12.15 19.28
CA GLY A 304 -12.43 -11.41 20.42
C GLY A 304 -13.33 -10.26 19.98
N TRP A 305 -14.22 -9.83 20.87
CA TRP A 305 -15.14 -8.73 20.61
C TRP A 305 -15.67 -8.11 21.90
N ARG A 306 -16.05 -6.83 21.84
CA ARG A 306 -16.80 -6.13 22.90
C ARG A 306 -17.83 -5.19 22.29
N CYS A 307 -19.02 -5.17 22.87
CA CYS A 307 -20.14 -4.36 22.44
C CYS A 307 -20.39 -3.22 23.43
N ASP A 308 -20.63 -2.02 22.91
CA ASP A 308 -20.97 -0.86 23.72
C ASP A 308 -21.92 0.08 22.95
N ILE A 309 -22.42 1.12 23.62
CA ILE A 309 -23.32 2.14 23.09
C ILE A 309 -22.69 2.86 21.88
N SER A 310 -21.38 3.10 21.93
CA SER A 310 -20.64 3.85 20.92
C SER A 310 -19.23 3.30 20.73
N GLU A 311 -18.57 3.72 19.66
CA GLU A 311 -17.18 3.34 19.40
C GLU A 311 -16.27 4.12 20.35
N ASN A 312 -15.77 3.44 21.38
CA ASN A 312 -14.88 4.01 22.38
C ASN A 312 -13.56 3.24 22.47
N THR A 313 -12.55 3.90 23.02
CA THR A 313 -11.23 3.30 23.23
C THR A 313 -11.28 2.13 24.20
N ASP A 314 -12.22 2.14 25.16
CA ASP A 314 -12.38 1.06 26.13
C ASP A 314 -12.83 -0.25 25.48
N SER A 315 -13.76 -0.22 24.51
CA SER A 315 -14.18 -1.41 23.76
C SER A 315 -13.01 -2.04 23.00
N ILE A 316 -12.16 -1.22 22.37
CA ILE A 316 -10.95 -1.68 21.65
C ILE A 316 -9.96 -2.30 22.63
N ARG A 317 -9.70 -1.64 23.76
CA ARG A 317 -8.74 -2.09 24.79
C ARG A 317 -9.19 -3.40 25.45
N LEU A 318 -10.43 -3.44 25.94
CA LEU A 318 -10.95 -4.60 26.67
C LEU A 318 -11.14 -5.81 25.75
N SER A 319 -11.55 -5.59 24.49
CA SER A 319 -11.60 -6.70 23.52
C SER A 319 -10.21 -7.22 23.16
N LEU A 320 -9.18 -6.35 23.09
CA LEU A 320 -7.79 -6.80 22.90
C LEU A 320 -7.26 -7.56 24.12
N MET A 321 -7.65 -7.13 25.33
CA MET A 321 -7.33 -7.82 26.57
C MET A 321 -7.92 -9.24 26.57
N ASP A 322 -9.19 -9.41 26.18
CA ASP A 322 -9.82 -10.73 26.08
C ASP A 322 -9.08 -11.66 25.11
N VAL A 323 -8.57 -11.10 23.99
CA VAL A 323 -7.74 -11.86 23.03
C VAL A 323 -6.41 -12.26 23.66
N CYS A 324 -5.74 -11.34 24.35
CA CYS A 324 -4.46 -11.59 25.01
C CYS A 324 -4.57 -12.61 26.15
N GLU A 325 -5.68 -12.58 26.91
CA GLU A 325 -5.97 -13.52 27.99
C GLU A 325 -6.23 -14.93 27.44
N LYS A 326 -7.10 -15.05 26.42
CA LYS A 326 -7.49 -16.36 25.86
C LYS A 326 -6.39 -16.99 25.02
N PHE A 327 -5.83 -16.24 24.07
CA PHE A 327 -4.94 -16.77 23.03
C PHE A 327 -3.48 -16.38 23.25
N GLY A 328 -3.21 -15.18 23.76
CA GLY A 328 -1.85 -14.66 23.97
C GLY A 328 -1.61 -13.37 23.19
N VAL A 329 -0.38 -12.87 23.27
CA VAL A 329 -0.01 -11.57 22.70
C VAL A 329 0.35 -11.73 21.21
N PRO A 330 -0.34 -11.03 20.29
CA PRO A 330 0.00 -11.05 18.86
C PRO A 330 1.28 -10.28 18.57
N LYS A 331 1.95 -10.56 17.44
CA LYS A 331 3.16 -9.80 17.03
C LYS A 331 2.81 -8.50 16.31
N GLU A 332 1.82 -8.57 15.41
CA GLU A 332 1.43 -7.48 14.53
C GLU A 332 -0.08 -7.22 14.62
N LEU A 333 -0.46 -5.96 14.42
CA LEU A 333 -1.84 -5.52 14.58
C LEU A 333 -2.18 -4.44 13.56
N THR A 334 -3.28 -4.61 12.82
CA THR A 334 -3.79 -3.59 11.87
C THR A 334 -5.05 -2.91 12.42
N LEU A 335 -5.03 -1.57 12.46
CA LEU A 335 -6.17 -0.74 12.85
C LEU A 335 -6.54 0.30 11.80
N ASP A 336 -7.80 0.69 11.81
CA ASP A 336 -8.20 1.95 11.21
C ASP A 336 -7.72 3.14 12.02
N ASN A 337 -7.46 4.25 11.34
CA ASN A 337 -7.12 5.54 11.95
C ASN A 337 -8.38 6.31 12.40
N THR A 338 -9.35 5.61 13.01
CA THR A 338 -10.51 6.26 13.65
C THR A 338 -10.06 7.01 14.90
N ARG A 339 -10.81 8.03 15.33
CA ARG A 339 -10.47 8.82 16.53
C ARG A 339 -10.37 7.94 17.79
N ALA A 340 -11.16 6.87 17.89
CA ALA A 340 -11.16 5.95 19.03
C ALA A 340 -9.93 5.03 19.03
N ALA A 341 -9.53 4.53 17.85
CA ALA A 341 -8.35 3.67 17.68
C ALA A 341 -7.02 4.45 17.73
N ALA A 342 -7.00 5.69 17.23
CA ALA A 342 -5.85 6.59 17.26
C ALA A 342 -5.65 7.32 18.61
N ASN A 343 -6.38 6.93 19.65
CA ASN A 343 -6.24 7.51 20.98
C ASN A 343 -4.84 7.26 21.55
N LYS A 344 -4.33 8.26 22.28
CA LYS A 344 -2.98 8.29 22.85
C LYS A 344 -2.70 7.13 23.79
N TRP A 345 -3.67 6.77 24.63
CA TRP A 345 -3.49 5.68 25.60
C TRP A 345 -3.35 4.29 24.97
N MET A 346 -3.91 4.09 23.77
CA MET A 346 -3.78 2.81 23.07
C MET A 346 -2.50 2.73 22.25
N THR A 347 -2.18 3.80 21.52
CA THR A 347 -1.17 3.71 20.47
C THR A 347 -0.04 4.74 20.61
N GLY A 348 -0.04 5.57 21.65
CA GLY A 348 0.98 6.60 21.95
C GLY A 348 2.43 6.11 21.77
N GLY A 349 3.27 6.90 21.12
CA GLY A 349 4.65 6.52 20.77
C GLY A 349 4.83 5.83 19.40
N VAL A 350 3.76 5.36 18.73
CA VAL A 350 3.88 4.83 17.35
C VAL A 350 4.02 5.99 16.33
N PRO A 351 5.06 5.98 15.45
CA PRO A 351 5.25 6.99 14.40
C PRO A 351 4.13 6.96 13.34
N ASN A 352 3.95 8.05 12.57
CA ASN A 352 2.93 8.18 11.51
C ASN A 352 1.46 8.20 11.96
N ARG A 353 1.17 8.75 13.15
CA ARG A 353 -0.19 9.20 13.50
C ARG A 353 -0.55 10.42 12.65
N TYR A 354 -1.16 10.22 11.49
CA TYR A 354 -1.49 11.33 10.58
C TYR A 354 -2.39 12.42 11.21
N ARG A 355 -3.10 12.10 12.30
CA ARG A 355 -4.09 13.00 12.91
C ARG A 355 -3.60 13.77 14.14
N PHE A 356 -2.58 13.29 14.85
CA PHE A 356 -2.06 13.94 16.06
C PHE A 356 -0.52 13.99 16.02
N LYS A 357 0.06 15.18 16.18
CA LYS A 357 1.52 15.35 16.31
C LYS A 357 2.01 14.62 17.57
N VAL A 358 2.97 13.71 17.38
CA VAL A 358 3.67 13.04 18.48
C VAL A 358 4.48 14.10 19.23
N LYS A 359 4.23 14.24 20.54
CA LYS A 359 5.03 15.10 21.44
C LYS A 359 5.96 14.22 22.25
N ALA A 360 7.14 14.73 22.62
CA ALA A 360 8.12 14.00 23.43
C ALA A 360 7.58 13.59 24.82
N ASP A 361 6.59 14.33 25.35
CA ASP A 361 5.95 14.07 26.64
C ASP A 361 4.73 13.11 26.56
N ASP A 362 4.43 12.51 25.40
CA ASP A 362 3.26 11.64 25.26
C ASP A 362 3.57 10.24 25.84
N PRO A 363 2.76 9.72 26.76
CA PRO A 363 3.01 8.41 27.35
C PRO A 363 2.92 7.31 26.29
N LEU A 364 3.73 6.26 26.45
CA LEU A 364 3.66 5.08 25.60
C LEU A 364 2.27 4.45 25.71
N GLY A 365 1.69 4.11 24.55
CA GLY A 365 0.42 3.40 24.47
C GLY A 365 0.56 1.93 24.85
N ILE A 366 -0.56 1.29 25.17
CA ILE A 366 -0.60 -0.14 25.54
C ILE A 366 -0.02 -1.04 24.43
N ILE A 367 -0.34 -0.76 23.15
CA ILE A 367 0.11 -1.57 22.01
C ILE A 367 1.65 -1.60 21.89
N PRO A 368 2.35 -0.44 21.85
CA PRO A 368 3.82 -0.46 21.84
C PRO A 368 4.43 -0.95 23.16
N MET A 369 3.79 -0.74 24.32
CA MET A 369 4.26 -1.30 25.60
C MET A 369 4.27 -2.84 25.60
N MET A 370 3.30 -3.46 24.92
CA MET A 370 3.22 -4.92 24.74
C MET A 370 4.14 -5.44 23.63
N ASN A 371 4.94 -4.56 23.02
CA ASN A 371 5.81 -4.86 21.89
C ASN A 371 5.07 -5.40 20.66
N ILE A 372 3.84 -4.90 20.43
CA ILE A 372 3.02 -5.23 19.26
C ILE A 372 3.29 -4.19 18.18
N LYS A 373 3.63 -4.63 16.96
CA LYS A 373 3.82 -3.74 15.82
C LYS A 373 2.47 -3.31 15.26
N LEU A 374 2.22 -2.00 15.25
CA LEU A 374 0.97 -1.44 14.75
C LEU A 374 1.10 -0.98 13.29
N HIS A 375 0.17 -1.43 12.45
CA HIS A 375 -0.03 -0.99 11.08
C HIS A 375 -1.33 -0.21 10.96
N TRP A 376 -1.28 0.96 10.32
CA TRP A 376 -2.49 1.72 9.98
C TRP A 376 -3.02 1.29 8.62
N SER A 377 -4.33 1.08 8.50
CA SER A 377 -4.95 0.86 7.20
C SER A 377 -4.85 2.12 6.34
N SER A 378 -4.51 1.96 5.06
CA SER A 378 -4.46 3.05 4.09
C SER A 378 -5.88 3.54 3.77
N VAL A 379 -6.10 4.86 3.86
CA VAL A 379 -7.31 5.53 3.37
C VAL A 379 -6.95 6.24 2.07
N ILE A 380 -7.67 5.96 0.99
CA ILE A 380 -7.48 6.65 -0.30
C ILE A 380 -8.71 7.51 -0.54
N LEU A 381 -8.50 8.81 -0.78
CA LEU A 381 -9.56 9.80 -1.08
C LEU A 381 -10.70 9.81 -0.04
N GLY A 382 -10.38 9.64 1.24
CA GLY A 382 -11.34 9.74 2.34
C GLY A 382 -12.29 8.55 2.51
N LYS A 383 -12.13 7.47 1.71
CA LYS A 383 -12.87 6.20 1.88
C LYS A 383 -11.90 5.07 2.19
N GLY A 384 -12.27 4.22 3.14
CA GLY A 384 -11.58 2.97 3.40
C GLY A 384 -11.70 2.05 2.19
N HIS A 385 -10.64 1.33 1.86
CA HIS A 385 -10.67 0.27 0.87
C HIS A 385 -10.74 -1.08 1.56
N GLY A 386 -11.71 -1.92 1.21
CA GLY A 386 -11.85 -3.27 1.79
C GLY A 386 -10.68 -4.23 1.54
N GLN A 387 -9.70 -3.82 0.72
CA GLN A 387 -8.42 -4.50 0.58
C GLN A 387 -7.47 -4.25 1.76
N ALA A 388 -7.55 -3.07 2.38
CA ALA A 388 -6.71 -2.74 3.53
C ALA A 388 -7.14 -3.52 4.78
N LYS A 389 -8.42 -3.95 4.85
CA LYS A 389 -8.99 -4.68 5.97
C LYS A 389 -9.87 -5.86 5.53
N PRO A 390 -9.35 -7.09 5.63
CA PRO A 390 -10.12 -8.29 5.29
C PRO A 390 -11.38 -8.53 6.13
N ILE A 391 -11.48 -7.93 7.32
CA ILE A 391 -12.64 -8.05 8.22
C ILE A 391 -13.89 -7.36 7.66
N GLU A 392 -13.76 -6.39 6.76
CA GLU A 392 -14.92 -5.76 6.10
C GLU A 392 -15.75 -6.79 5.32
N ARG A 393 -15.12 -7.84 4.78
CA ARG A 393 -15.84 -8.98 4.17
C ARG A 393 -16.65 -9.76 5.21
N ALA A 394 -16.20 -9.84 6.46
CA ALA A 394 -16.94 -10.46 7.54
C ALA A 394 -18.15 -9.62 7.97
N PHE A 395 -18.19 -8.32 7.66
CA PHE A 395 -19.33 -7.44 7.94
C PHE A 395 -20.31 -7.30 6.78
N GLY A 396 -19.94 -7.76 5.58
CA GLY A 396 -20.80 -7.76 4.41
C GLY A 396 -21.83 -8.89 4.36
N VAL A 397 -22.46 -9.04 3.19
CA VAL A 397 -23.46 -10.08 2.91
C VAL A 397 -22.86 -11.49 3.10
N GLY A 398 -23.56 -12.39 3.79
CA GLY A 398 -23.04 -13.71 4.20
C GLY A 398 -22.15 -13.69 5.46
N GLY A 399 -21.93 -12.52 6.04
CA GLY A 399 -21.07 -12.27 7.19
C GLY A 399 -21.81 -12.24 8.53
N LEU A 400 -21.21 -11.58 9.53
CA LEU A 400 -21.71 -11.41 10.89
C LEU A 400 -23.10 -10.75 10.96
N GLU A 401 -23.44 -9.87 10.01
CA GLU A 401 -24.79 -9.29 9.90
C GLU A 401 -25.87 -10.38 9.80
N GLU A 402 -25.61 -11.47 9.08
CA GLU A 402 -26.61 -12.55 8.92
C GLU A 402 -26.77 -13.39 10.18
N TYR A 403 -25.68 -13.62 10.93
CA TYR A 403 -25.72 -14.44 12.14
C TYR A 403 -26.20 -13.65 13.37
N ILE A 404 -25.96 -12.34 13.41
CA ILE A 404 -26.25 -11.47 14.57
C ILE A 404 -27.49 -10.62 14.30
N ASP A 405 -27.43 -9.73 13.31
CA ASP A 405 -28.47 -8.72 13.10
C ASP A 405 -29.77 -9.32 12.57
N LYS A 406 -29.65 -10.36 11.72
CA LYS A 406 -30.79 -11.12 11.19
C LYS A 406 -31.14 -12.36 12.02
N HIS A 407 -30.57 -12.49 13.21
CA HIS A 407 -30.92 -13.57 14.14
C HIS A 407 -32.42 -13.52 14.47
N PRO A 408 -33.12 -14.67 14.59
CA PRO A 408 -34.56 -14.69 14.87
C PRO A 408 -35.00 -13.87 16.10
N LEU A 409 -34.15 -13.75 17.12
CA LEU A 409 -34.40 -12.93 18.32
C LEU A 409 -34.50 -11.43 18.00
N CYS A 410 -33.80 -10.97 16.95
CA CYS A 410 -33.74 -9.58 16.52
C CYS A 410 -34.88 -9.19 15.56
N ARG A 411 -35.81 -10.11 15.25
CA ARG A 411 -36.97 -9.82 14.40
C ARG A 411 -37.84 -8.73 15.03
N GLY A 412 -38.16 -7.70 14.25
CA GLY A 412 -38.89 -6.51 14.70
C GLY A 412 -38.00 -5.39 15.26
N ALA A 413 -36.78 -5.72 15.70
CA ALA A 413 -35.76 -4.76 16.12
C ALA A 413 -34.77 -4.39 14.99
N TYR A 414 -34.67 -5.22 13.95
CA TYR A 414 -33.79 -4.99 12.80
C TYR A 414 -34.23 -3.80 11.95
N THR A 415 -33.28 -2.91 11.63
CA THR A 415 -33.51 -1.64 10.94
C THR A 415 -33.30 -1.69 9.43
N GLY A 416 -32.69 -2.76 8.91
CA GLY A 416 -32.20 -2.79 7.54
C GLY A 416 -30.78 -2.20 7.39
N PRO A 417 -30.08 -2.51 6.29
CA PRO A 417 -28.68 -2.11 6.09
C PRO A 417 -28.55 -0.63 5.74
N ASN A 418 -29.55 -0.06 5.04
CA ASN A 418 -29.58 1.32 4.58
C ASN A 418 -30.92 1.97 4.93
N PRO A 419 -31.00 3.31 5.05
CA PRO A 419 -32.26 4.01 5.35
C PRO A 419 -33.42 3.72 4.39
N MET A 420 -33.13 3.33 3.14
CA MET A 420 -34.12 2.99 2.11
C MET A 420 -34.50 1.50 2.10
N ALA A 421 -33.76 0.63 2.80
CA ALA A 421 -33.97 -0.82 2.82
C ALA A 421 -34.50 -1.28 4.17
N LYS A 422 -35.50 -0.56 4.70
CA LYS A 422 -36.13 -0.87 5.99
C LYS A 422 -37.15 -2.00 5.83
N PRO A 423 -37.14 -3.02 6.70
CA PRO A 423 -38.19 -4.03 6.74
C PRO A 423 -39.54 -3.44 7.15
N ASP A 424 -40.65 -4.06 6.74
CA ASP A 424 -42.00 -3.61 7.14
C ASP A 424 -42.25 -3.72 8.65
N ASN A 425 -41.56 -4.64 9.33
CA ASN A 425 -41.65 -4.82 10.78
C ASN A 425 -40.68 -3.92 11.58
N TYR A 426 -40.11 -2.90 10.94
CA TYR A 426 -39.17 -1.94 11.55
C TYR A 426 -39.74 -1.29 12.81
N GLY A 427 -38.99 -1.34 13.92
CA GLY A 427 -39.30 -0.60 15.15
C GLY A 427 -40.49 -1.16 15.95
N SER A 428 -40.99 -2.35 15.59
CA SER A 428 -42.08 -3.02 16.31
C SER A 428 -41.65 -3.55 17.69
N LYS A 429 -40.35 -3.81 17.89
CA LYS A 429 -39.76 -4.28 19.14
C LYS A 429 -38.35 -3.72 19.32
N ALA A 430 -37.93 -3.51 20.56
CA ALA A 430 -36.52 -3.37 20.92
C ALA A 430 -36.10 -4.64 21.68
N ILE A 431 -34.93 -5.20 21.35
CA ILE A 431 -34.38 -6.37 22.06
C ILE A 431 -33.65 -5.90 23.33
N ASP A 432 -33.70 -6.68 24.41
CA ASP A 432 -32.94 -6.37 25.62
C ASP A 432 -31.43 -6.63 25.40
N ALA A 433 -30.59 -5.86 26.09
CA ALA A 433 -29.13 -5.93 25.90
C ALA A 433 -28.55 -7.32 26.16
N GLU A 434 -29.02 -8.03 27.19
CA GLU A 434 -28.51 -9.37 27.54
C GLU A 434 -28.79 -10.39 26.42
N ASP A 435 -30.03 -10.42 25.91
CA ASP A 435 -30.42 -11.28 24.79
C ASP A 435 -29.61 -10.95 23.53
N PHE A 436 -29.35 -9.67 23.30
CA PHE A 436 -28.56 -9.23 22.16
C PHE A 436 -27.08 -9.65 22.28
N LEU A 437 -26.48 -9.54 23.47
CA LEU A 437 -25.11 -10.01 23.72
C LEU A 437 -25.00 -11.53 23.54
N GLN A 438 -26.01 -12.30 23.95
CA GLN A 438 -26.08 -13.74 23.68
C GLN A 438 -26.19 -14.03 22.17
N ALA A 439 -26.98 -13.24 21.43
CA ALA A 439 -27.07 -13.37 19.98
C ALA A 439 -25.72 -13.07 19.29
N ILE A 440 -24.96 -12.08 19.75
CA ILE A 440 -23.60 -11.82 19.26
C ILE A 440 -22.70 -13.03 19.54
N ALA A 441 -22.66 -13.52 20.79
CA ALA A 441 -21.80 -14.63 21.18
C ALA A 441 -22.04 -15.87 20.31
N LYS A 442 -23.32 -16.26 20.15
CA LYS A 442 -23.72 -17.39 19.33
C LYS A 442 -23.47 -17.15 17.85
N GLY A 443 -23.72 -15.93 17.36
CA GLY A 443 -23.48 -15.58 15.96
C GLY A 443 -22.00 -15.66 15.58
N VAL A 444 -21.11 -15.20 16.46
CA VAL A 444 -19.65 -15.31 16.28
C VAL A 444 -19.19 -16.77 16.30
N GLU A 445 -19.72 -17.58 17.23
CA GLU A 445 -19.41 -19.00 17.31
C GLU A 445 -19.82 -19.74 16.02
N MET A 446 -21.05 -19.53 15.55
CA MET A 446 -21.54 -20.09 14.29
C MET A 446 -20.72 -19.63 13.08
N TYR A 447 -20.34 -18.35 13.04
CA TYR A 447 -19.52 -17.80 11.96
C TYR A 447 -18.15 -18.49 11.88
N ASN A 448 -17.50 -18.69 13.03
CA ASN A 448 -16.20 -19.34 13.13
C ASN A 448 -16.26 -20.85 12.87
N ALA A 449 -17.36 -21.51 13.26
CA ALA A 449 -17.56 -22.95 13.11
C ALA A 449 -17.99 -23.37 11.71
N LYS A 450 -18.53 -22.46 10.88
CA LYS A 450 -18.97 -22.78 9.52
C LYS A 450 -17.85 -23.41 8.69
N GLU A 451 -18.10 -24.63 8.23
CA GLU A 451 -17.21 -25.43 7.40
C GLU A 451 -17.22 -24.99 5.93
N ASN A 452 -16.37 -25.65 5.11
CA ASN A 452 -16.28 -25.44 3.67
C ASN A 452 -15.98 -23.99 3.27
N ARG A 453 -15.08 -23.32 4.02
CA ARG A 453 -14.70 -21.94 3.73
C ARG A 453 -13.72 -21.88 2.57
N ASN A 454 -14.09 -21.13 1.52
CA ASN A 454 -13.21 -20.89 0.38
C ASN A 454 -12.21 -19.76 0.70
N THR A 455 -11.16 -20.11 1.44
CA THR A 455 -10.00 -19.24 1.71
C THR A 455 -8.72 -20.04 1.43
N GLU A 456 -7.61 -19.34 1.21
CA GLU A 456 -6.30 -19.94 0.95
C GLU A 456 -5.89 -20.98 2.00
N VAL A 457 -6.18 -20.72 3.28
CA VAL A 457 -5.87 -21.63 4.39
C VAL A 457 -6.90 -22.76 4.51
N CYS A 458 -8.20 -22.46 4.43
CA CYS A 458 -9.24 -23.47 4.62
C CYS A 458 -9.49 -24.36 3.40
N LYS A 459 -9.06 -23.92 2.20
CA LYS A 459 -9.09 -24.63 0.91
C LYS A 459 -10.44 -25.29 0.57
N GLY A 460 -11.54 -24.72 1.07
CA GLY A 460 -12.90 -25.20 0.80
C GLY A 460 -13.34 -26.43 1.59
N PHE A 461 -12.58 -26.88 2.59
CA PHE A 461 -12.95 -28.03 3.44
C PHE A 461 -12.96 -27.68 4.94
N MET A 462 -12.00 -26.88 5.41
CA MET A 462 -11.91 -26.51 6.83
C MET A 462 -12.86 -25.36 7.21
N SER A 463 -13.19 -25.29 8.49
CA SER A 463 -13.73 -24.08 9.15
C SER A 463 -12.62 -23.15 9.64
N PHE A 464 -12.95 -21.90 9.96
CA PHE A 464 -11.98 -20.96 10.54
C PHE A 464 -11.46 -21.44 11.89
N ASN A 465 -12.30 -22.12 12.68
CA ASN A 465 -11.87 -22.75 13.93
C ASN A 465 -10.82 -23.83 13.71
N GLN A 466 -11.03 -24.73 12.74
CA GLN A 466 -10.10 -25.82 12.45
C GLN A 466 -8.76 -25.28 11.94
N ALA A 467 -8.79 -24.32 11.01
CA ALA A 467 -7.59 -23.68 10.49
C ALA A 467 -6.80 -22.94 11.57
N PHE A 468 -7.49 -22.19 12.44
CA PHE A 468 -6.86 -21.48 13.55
C PHE A 468 -6.22 -22.46 14.54
N ASN A 469 -6.96 -23.48 15.00
CA ASN A 469 -6.48 -24.40 16.03
C ASN A 469 -5.26 -25.19 15.55
N ALA A 470 -5.26 -25.68 14.30
CA ALA A 470 -4.14 -26.43 13.73
C ALA A 470 -2.83 -25.63 13.69
N SER A 471 -2.91 -24.34 13.34
CA SER A 471 -1.73 -23.46 13.36
C SER A 471 -1.39 -22.98 14.77
N TYR A 472 -2.38 -22.75 15.62
CA TYR A 472 -2.19 -22.30 17.00
C TYR A 472 -1.44 -23.33 17.86
N GLU A 473 -1.69 -24.63 17.66
CA GLU A 473 -0.99 -25.71 18.36
C GLU A 473 0.50 -25.80 18.01
N THR A 474 0.89 -25.37 16.82
CA THR A 474 2.28 -25.42 16.34
C THR A 474 3.03 -24.10 16.53
N ALA A 475 2.32 -22.99 16.68
CA ALA A 475 2.90 -21.65 16.79
C ALA A 475 3.46 -21.34 18.19
N ALA A 476 4.66 -20.75 18.24
CA ALA A 476 5.27 -20.27 19.48
C ALA A 476 4.68 -18.90 19.89
N ILE A 477 3.56 -18.92 20.63
CA ILE A 477 2.84 -17.71 21.04
C ILE A 477 3.21 -17.32 22.48
N ARG A 478 3.56 -16.04 22.67
CA ARG A 478 3.85 -15.47 24.00
C ARG A 478 2.54 -15.26 24.77
N LYS A 479 2.41 -15.85 25.96
CA LYS A 479 1.29 -15.56 26.86
C LYS A 479 1.51 -14.24 27.60
N ALA A 480 0.43 -13.50 27.80
CA ALA A 480 0.45 -12.29 28.61
C ALA A 480 0.61 -12.66 30.09
N THR A 481 1.41 -11.90 30.83
CA THR A 481 1.49 -12.04 32.30
C THR A 481 0.27 -11.43 32.96
N THR A 482 -0.01 -11.81 34.20
CA THR A 482 -1.10 -11.23 35.01
C THR A 482 -0.99 -9.71 35.10
N ASP A 483 0.23 -9.19 35.28
CA ASP A 483 0.49 -7.76 35.39
C ASP A 483 0.25 -7.02 34.06
N GLN A 484 0.55 -7.66 32.92
CA GLN A 484 0.23 -7.13 31.60
C GLN A 484 -1.27 -7.06 31.35
N LEU A 485 -2.03 -8.07 31.80
CA LEU A 485 -3.49 -8.07 31.72
C LEU A 485 -4.09 -6.99 32.64
N GLN A 486 -3.60 -6.88 33.88
CA GLN A 486 -4.00 -5.83 34.82
C GLN A 486 -3.74 -4.43 34.25
N MET A 487 -2.60 -4.21 33.62
CA MET A 487 -2.31 -2.96 32.91
C MET A 487 -3.38 -2.61 31.86
N MET A 488 -3.95 -3.60 31.15
CA MET A 488 -4.98 -3.38 30.14
C MET A 488 -6.38 -3.15 30.71
N MET A 489 -6.65 -3.58 31.95
CA MET A 489 -7.93 -3.32 32.62
C MET A 489 -8.07 -1.84 33.03
N LEU A 490 -6.96 -1.18 33.37
CA LEU A 490 -6.97 0.11 34.02
C LEU A 490 -7.06 1.29 33.02
N GLN A 491 -8.00 2.21 33.24
CA GLN A 491 -8.02 3.53 32.60
C GLN A 491 -6.85 4.37 33.09
N ALA A 492 -6.24 5.13 32.17
CA ALA A 492 -5.07 5.92 32.45
C ALA A 492 -5.38 7.42 32.34
N GLU A 493 -5.00 8.19 33.36
CA GLU A 493 -5.07 9.65 33.34
C GLU A 493 -3.73 10.25 33.73
N ALA A 494 -3.24 11.21 32.94
CA ALA A 494 -2.01 11.92 33.23
C ALA A 494 -2.31 13.11 34.15
N VAL A 495 -1.94 12.99 35.42
CA VAL A 495 -2.22 14.00 36.44
C VAL A 495 -0.92 14.52 37.04
N ARG A 496 -0.89 15.83 37.32
CA ARG A 496 0.24 16.46 37.99
C ARG A 496 0.18 16.21 39.49
N VAL A 497 1.29 15.77 40.06
CA VAL A 497 1.39 15.57 41.52
C VAL A 497 1.35 16.93 42.23
N SER A 498 0.45 17.06 43.21
CA SER A 498 0.33 18.26 44.03
C SER A 498 1.56 18.46 44.93
N LYS A 499 1.71 19.65 45.54
CA LYS A 499 2.75 19.93 46.55
C LYS A 499 2.74 18.93 47.72
N HIS A 500 1.61 18.27 47.97
CA HIS A 500 1.41 17.34 49.07
C HIS A 500 1.58 15.87 48.66
N GLY A 501 2.11 15.59 47.46
CA GLY A 501 2.22 14.21 46.98
C GLY A 501 0.87 13.57 46.67
N THR A 502 -0.18 14.36 46.41
CA THR A 502 -1.53 13.84 46.12
C THR A 502 -1.89 13.99 44.65
N ILE A 503 -2.63 13.03 44.12
CA ILE A 503 -3.25 13.06 42.80
C ILE A 503 -4.78 13.16 42.98
N SER A 504 -5.45 13.94 42.13
CA SER A 504 -6.91 14.07 42.15
C SER A 504 -7.46 13.55 40.83
N LEU A 505 -8.42 12.63 40.88
CA LEU A 505 -9.16 12.13 39.71
C LEU A 505 -10.64 12.51 39.83
N ASP A 506 -11.26 12.83 38.71
CA ASP A 506 -12.69 13.13 38.65
C ASP A 506 -13.48 11.80 38.61
N ALA A 507 -14.16 11.49 39.71
CA ALA A 507 -14.97 10.30 39.93
C ALA A 507 -16.43 10.57 39.56
N GLY A 508 -16.76 10.40 38.28
CA GLY A 508 -18.14 10.43 37.79
C GLY A 508 -18.32 11.42 36.66
N GLY A 509 -19.08 11.00 35.64
CA GLY A 509 -19.41 11.83 34.48
C GLY A 509 -20.05 13.17 34.84
N SER A 510 -20.43 13.94 33.82
CA SER A 510 -20.82 15.36 33.92
C SER A 510 -21.90 15.70 34.98
N LEU A 511 -22.60 14.70 35.52
CA LEU A 511 -23.70 14.84 36.48
C LEU A 511 -23.32 14.76 37.97
N LYS A 512 -22.13 14.28 38.37
CA LYS A 512 -21.81 14.12 39.82
C LYS A 512 -20.56 14.81 40.35
N GLY A 513 -19.65 15.30 39.51
CA GLY A 513 -18.55 16.21 39.93
C GLY A 513 -17.77 15.79 41.17
N ARG A 514 -17.75 14.49 41.53
CA ARG A 514 -17.01 14.01 42.70
C ARG A 514 -15.55 13.90 42.29
N LYS A 515 -14.66 14.32 43.18
CA LYS A 515 -13.21 14.20 43.00
C LYS A 515 -12.66 13.31 44.08
N ASN A 516 -11.98 12.23 43.69
CA ASN A 516 -11.26 11.35 44.61
C ASN A 516 -9.81 11.81 44.66
N ARG A 517 -9.23 11.82 45.87
CA ARG A 517 -7.84 12.21 46.09
C ARG A 517 -7.07 10.97 46.51
N TYR A 518 -5.90 10.75 45.96
CA TYR A 518 -5.07 9.59 46.27
C TYR A 518 -3.72 10.04 46.82
N TYR A 519 -3.17 9.23 47.72
CA TYR A 519 -1.92 9.53 48.41
C TYR A 519 -1.07 8.27 48.61
N SER A 520 0.25 8.47 48.49
CA SER A 520 1.29 7.48 48.79
C SER A 520 2.58 8.24 49.08
N GLU A 521 3.38 7.75 50.01
CA GLU A 521 4.64 8.39 50.42
C GLU A 521 5.63 8.51 49.26
N SER A 522 5.72 7.48 48.42
CA SER A 522 6.60 7.45 47.23
C SER A 522 6.28 8.54 46.21
N MET A 523 5.04 9.07 46.19
CA MET A 523 4.66 10.16 45.28
C MET A 523 5.26 11.52 45.69
N MET A 524 5.71 11.69 46.93
CA MET A 524 6.35 12.94 47.38
C MET A 524 7.65 13.24 46.63
N ASN A 525 8.36 12.21 46.19
CA ASN A 525 9.59 12.36 45.42
C ASN A 525 9.35 12.91 44.00
N HIS A 526 8.09 12.90 43.54
CA HIS A 526 7.68 13.31 42.20
C HIS A 526 6.82 14.57 42.19
N VAL A 527 6.91 15.40 43.23
CA VAL A 527 6.13 16.65 43.34
C VAL A 527 6.37 17.56 42.13
N GLY A 528 5.28 18.03 41.53
CA GLY A 528 5.33 18.91 40.36
C GLY A 528 5.53 18.21 39.02
N GLN A 529 5.90 16.92 39.01
CA GLN A 529 5.98 16.09 37.79
C GLN A 529 4.60 15.55 37.40
N LYS A 530 4.45 15.14 36.12
CA LYS A 530 3.26 14.45 35.64
C LYS A 530 3.45 12.94 35.80
N LEU A 531 2.49 12.29 36.43
CA LEU A 531 2.43 10.85 36.57
C LEU A 531 1.17 10.30 35.88
N VAL A 532 1.20 9.03 35.53
CA VAL A 532 0.07 8.31 34.94
C VAL A 532 -0.61 7.50 36.05
N ALA A 533 -1.82 7.90 36.41
CA ALA A 533 -2.67 7.14 37.32
C ALA A 533 -3.47 6.12 36.51
N ARG A 534 -3.37 4.84 36.87
CA ARG A 534 -4.10 3.72 36.29
C ARG A 534 -5.11 3.20 37.30
N PHE A 535 -6.39 3.15 36.92
CA PHE A 535 -7.48 2.75 37.81
C PHE A 535 -8.55 1.91 37.12
N ASP A 536 -9.21 1.04 37.87
CA ASP A 536 -10.43 0.35 37.44
C ASP A 536 -11.62 1.27 37.76
N PRO A 537 -12.46 1.65 36.77
CA PRO A 537 -13.63 2.49 37.00
C PRO A 537 -14.57 1.98 38.10
N LEU A 538 -14.65 0.66 38.32
CA LEU A 538 -15.49 0.06 39.35
C LEU A 538 -14.87 0.12 40.75
N LYS A 539 -13.53 0.20 40.86
CA LYS A 539 -12.77 0.22 42.13
C LYS A 539 -12.10 1.55 42.44
N LEU A 540 -12.65 2.63 41.90
CA LEU A 540 -12.15 4.00 42.07
C LEU A 540 -12.16 4.49 43.53
N HIS A 541 -12.80 3.78 44.45
CA HIS A 541 -12.88 4.14 45.86
C HIS A 541 -11.83 3.45 46.74
N GLU A 542 -11.06 2.50 46.19
CA GLU A 542 -10.08 1.73 46.96
C GLU A 542 -8.66 2.25 46.74
N SER A 543 -8.07 1.93 45.59
CA SER A 543 -6.68 2.27 45.28
C SER A 543 -6.45 2.42 43.77
N ILE A 544 -5.38 3.13 43.42
CA ILE A 544 -4.92 3.33 42.04
C ILE A 544 -3.47 2.93 41.91
N GLU A 545 -3.06 2.52 40.73
CA GLU A 545 -1.66 2.26 40.43
C GLU A 545 -1.03 3.48 39.74
N VAL A 546 0.14 3.91 40.22
CA VAL A 546 0.80 5.11 39.71
C VAL A 546 2.09 4.75 38.98
N TYR A 547 2.23 5.29 37.77
CA TYR A 547 3.35 5.06 36.87
C TYR A 547 4.02 6.38 36.47
N THR A 548 5.30 6.34 36.11
CA THR A 548 5.98 7.44 35.41
C THR A 548 5.46 7.58 33.98
N LEU A 549 5.75 8.71 33.31
CA LEU A 549 5.44 8.88 31.87
C LEU A 549 6.10 7.81 30.99
N ASN A 550 7.25 7.29 31.43
CA ASN A 550 8.00 6.23 30.76
C ASN A 550 7.45 4.82 31.03
N GLY A 551 6.36 4.70 31.81
CA GLY A 551 5.70 3.42 32.09
C GLY A 551 6.29 2.61 33.25
N VAL A 552 7.20 3.19 34.06
CA VAL A 552 7.74 2.51 35.25
C VAL A 552 6.76 2.62 36.40
N ARG A 553 6.40 1.49 37.03
CA ARG A 553 5.52 1.45 38.21
C ARG A 553 6.21 2.10 39.41
N ILE A 554 5.53 3.03 40.07
CA ILE A 554 6.04 3.73 41.26
C ILE A 554 5.45 3.10 42.53
N CYS A 555 4.12 3.11 42.65
CA CYS A 555 3.43 2.65 43.84
C CYS A 555 1.94 2.41 43.59
N THR A 556 1.30 1.71 44.52
CA THR A 556 -0.16 1.69 44.68
C THR A 556 -0.53 2.83 45.64
N ALA A 557 -1.47 3.70 45.25
CA ALA A 557 -1.91 4.85 46.04
C ALA A 557 -3.35 4.67 46.50
N GLU A 558 -3.60 4.86 47.79
CA GLU A 558 -4.91 4.66 48.41
C GLU A 558 -5.78 5.90 48.28
N CYS A 559 -7.10 5.70 48.20
CA CYS A 559 -8.07 6.79 48.19
C CYS A 559 -8.18 7.44 49.58
N LEU A 560 -8.07 8.76 49.63
CA LEU A 560 -8.36 9.56 50.80
C LEU A 560 -9.85 9.90 50.83
N ASP A 561 -10.56 9.37 51.82
CA ASP A 561 -11.97 9.66 52.03
C ASP A 561 -12.23 11.13 52.39
N LYS A 562 -13.35 11.67 51.91
CA LYS A 562 -13.83 12.99 52.30
C LYS A 562 -14.54 12.89 53.65
N THR A 563 -13.90 13.35 54.71
CA THR A 563 -14.47 13.43 56.05
C THR A 563 -15.39 14.65 56.19
N GLY A 564 -16.51 14.51 56.89
CA GLY A 564 -17.45 15.61 57.14
C GLY A 564 -16.83 16.71 58.01
N PHE A 565 -17.20 17.97 57.76
CA PHE A 565 -16.64 19.14 58.47
C PHE A 565 -16.84 19.09 59.99
N GLY A 566 -17.89 18.41 60.47
CA GLY A 566 -18.20 18.23 61.90
C GLY A 566 -17.60 17.00 62.57
N ASP A 567 -16.80 16.19 61.87
CA ASP A 567 -16.27 14.95 62.41
C ASP A 567 -14.99 15.17 63.24
N THR A 568 -15.18 15.27 64.55
CA THR A 568 -14.10 15.52 65.52
C THR A 568 -13.13 14.36 65.66
N GLN A 569 -13.52 13.12 65.33
CA GLN A 569 -12.65 11.95 65.42
C GLN A 569 -11.64 11.93 64.26
N ALA A 570 -12.13 12.13 63.03
CA ALA A 570 -11.29 12.23 61.84
C ALA A 570 -10.25 13.37 61.95
N ALA A 571 -10.65 14.52 62.51
CA ALA A 571 -9.73 15.65 62.72
C ALA A 571 -8.60 15.32 63.72
N ARG A 572 -8.89 14.56 64.78
CA ARG A 572 -7.89 14.10 65.76
C ARG A 572 -6.92 13.10 65.16
N GLU A 573 -7.41 12.14 64.37
CA GLU A 573 -6.58 11.16 63.68
C GLU A 573 -5.66 11.81 62.64
N HIS A 574 -6.17 12.74 61.85
CA HIS A 574 -5.36 13.50 60.89
C HIS A 574 -4.27 14.32 61.59
N LYS A 575 -4.59 14.97 62.73
CA LYS A 575 -3.59 15.69 63.54
C LYS A 575 -2.51 14.74 64.06
N ARG A 576 -2.89 13.56 64.58
CA ARG A 576 -1.95 12.52 65.04
C ARG A 576 -1.03 12.05 63.92
N LYS A 577 -1.59 11.68 62.76
CA LYS A 577 -0.82 11.23 61.58
C LYS A 577 0.15 12.31 61.11
N ARG A 578 -0.28 13.58 61.07
CA ARG A 578 0.59 14.72 60.72
C ARG A 578 1.75 14.88 61.70
N THR A 579 1.49 14.84 63.01
CA THR A 579 2.56 14.97 64.03
C THR A 579 3.55 13.82 63.93
N GLN A 580 3.09 12.58 63.75
CA GLN A 580 3.94 11.42 63.53
C GLN A 580 4.81 11.58 62.29
N PHE A 581 4.22 11.97 61.15
CA PHE A 581 4.94 12.21 59.90
C PHE A 581 6.04 13.29 60.05
N THR A 582 5.72 14.42 60.69
CA THR A 582 6.71 15.49 60.91
C THR A 582 7.84 15.06 61.82
N LYS A 583 7.54 14.26 62.86
CA LYS A 583 8.55 13.78 63.79
C LYS A 583 9.47 12.76 63.12
N ALA A 584 8.91 11.81 62.37
CA ALA A 584 9.66 10.79 61.64
C ALA A 584 10.64 11.42 60.63
N ASN A 585 10.16 12.35 59.80
CA ASN A 585 11.03 13.02 58.83
C ASN A 585 12.08 13.93 59.47
N LYS A 586 11.77 14.57 60.60
CA LYS A 586 12.78 15.37 61.34
C LYS A 586 13.91 14.49 61.86
N ILE A 587 13.58 13.32 62.40
CA ILE A 587 14.58 12.35 62.88
C ILE A 587 15.40 11.81 61.71
N ALA A 588 14.76 11.44 60.60
CA ALA A 588 15.45 10.97 59.40
C ALA A 588 16.39 12.03 58.80
N ALA A 589 15.99 13.30 58.76
CA ALA A 589 16.84 14.40 58.30
C ALA A 589 18.06 14.63 59.19
N GLN A 590 17.87 14.57 60.53
CA GLN A 590 18.97 14.68 61.49
C GLN A 590 19.95 13.50 61.39
N ALA A 591 19.46 12.31 61.05
CA ALA A 591 20.32 11.13 60.86
C ALA A 591 21.15 11.17 59.57
N GLN A 592 20.80 12.00 58.58
CA GLN A 592 21.61 12.16 57.35
C GLN A 592 22.81 13.08 57.54
N THR A 593 22.81 13.92 58.57
CA THR A 593 23.91 14.83 58.90
C THR A 593 24.72 14.25 60.06
N GLU A 594 25.81 13.54 59.75
CA GLU A 594 26.73 12.99 60.76
C GLU A 594 27.70 14.02 61.32
N MET A 595 28.07 15.04 60.52
CA MET A 595 28.96 16.13 60.94
C MET A 595 28.16 17.34 61.40
N ASP A 596 28.58 17.93 62.50
CA ASP A 596 27.98 19.16 63.02
C ASP A 596 28.49 20.39 62.24
N ALA A 597 27.73 21.48 62.23
CA ALA A 597 28.05 22.69 61.46
C ALA A 597 29.43 23.29 61.83
N LEU A 598 29.89 23.05 63.07
CA LEU A 598 31.21 23.44 63.57
C LEU A 598 32.36 22.60 62.98
N GLU A 599 32.14 21.32 62.74
CA GLU A 599 33.15 20.43 62.12
C GLU A 599 33.29 20.72 60.62
N VAL A 600 32.17 21.05 59.96
CA VAL A 600 32.19 21.53 58.57
C VAL A 600 32.92 22.87 58.47
N ALA A 601 32.68 23.81 59.40
CA ALA A 601 33.38 25.09 59.44
C ALA A 601 34.88 24.94 59.75
N ALA A 602 35.28 23.97 60.56
CA ALA A 602 36.68 23.66 60.83
C ALA A 602 37.39 22.99 59.64
N MET A 603 36.66 22.24 58.81
CA MET A 603 37.19 21.66 57.57
C MET A 603 37.13 22.61 56.37
N MET A 604 36.42 23.74 56.47
CA MET A 604 36.53 24.80 55.48
C MET A 604 37.94 25.38 55.54
N LYS A 605 38.55 25.55 54.36
CA LYS A 605 39.90 26.08 54.22
C LYS A 605 39.96 27.43 54.98
N PRO A 606 40.86 27.61 55.97
CA PRO A 606 41.00 28.91 56.62
C PRO A 606 41.34 29.95 55.53
N LEU A 607 40.83 31.17 55.71
CA LEU A 607 41.20 32.29 54.84
C LEU A 607 42.72 32.38 54.80
N GLU A 608 43.30 32.20 53.62
CA GLU A 608 44.72 32.48 53.40
C GLU A 608 44.93 33.94 53.81
N GLU A 609 45.74 34.18 54.85
CA GLU A 609 46.21 35.54 55.15
C GLU A 609 46.81 36.09 53.86
N GLU A 610 46.28 37.21 53.37
CA GLU A 610 46.87 37.91 52.23
C GLU A 610 48.32 38.25 52.60
N VAL A 611 49.26 37.47 52.07
CA VAL A 611 50.68 37.82 52.08
C VAL A 611 50.79 39.04 51.18
N LEU A 612 50.67 40.23 51.78
CA LEU A 612 50.98 41.50 51.12
C LEU A 612 52.41 41.39 50.58
N PRO A 613 52.63 41.40 49.26
CA PRO A 613 53.97 41.28 48.71
C PRO A 613 54.79 42.51 49.11
N GLU A 614 55.95 42.31 49.73
CA GLU A 614 56.91 43.38 50.02
C GLU A 614 57.24 44.15 48.74
N SER A 615 56.96 45.46 48.73
CA SER A 615 57.27 46.33 47.60
C SER A 615 58.79 46.46 47.42
N LYS A 616 59.35 45.77 46.43
CA LYS A 616 60.75 45.91 46.00
C LYS A 616 61.06 47.22 45.25
N VAL A 617 60.17 48.21 45.32
CA VAL A 617 60.37 49.56 44.78
C VAL A 617 60.14 50.56 45.90
N VAL A 618 61.24 51.01 46.50
CA VAL A 618 61.26 52.09 47.50
C VAL A 618 61.36 53.41 46.74
N GLU A 619 60.30 54.20 46.74
CA GLU A 619 60.31 55.56 46.24
C GLU A 619 61.09 56.45 47.24
N PRO A 620 62.11 57.23 46.81
CA PRO A 620 62.84 58.09 47.73
C PRO A 620 61.91 59.19 48.27
N PHE A 621 61.61 59.07 49.56
CA PHE A 621 60.90 60.05 50.37
C PHE A 621 61.56 61.44 50.22
N ARG A 622 60.88 62.37 49.54
CA ARG A 622 61.26 63.79 49.53
C ARG A 622 60.64 64.46 50.75
N PRO A 623 61.44 64.93 51.73
CA PRO A 623 60.88 65.62 52.88
C PRO A 623 60.31 66.97 52.43
N VAL A 624 58.98 67.05 52.33
CA VAL A 624 58.28 68.32 52.33
C VAL A 624 58.40 68.87 53.75
N SER A 625 59.09 70.00 53.85
CA SER A 625 59.34 70.75 55.08
C SER A 625 58.06 70.91 55.90
N ILE A 626 58.08 70.35 57.10
CA ILE A 626 57.11 70.60 58.17
C ILE A 626 57.08 72.10 58.44
N GLY A 627 56.00 72.75 58.02
CA GLY A 627 55.56 74.02 58.59
C GLY A 627 54.84 73.73 59.90
N ASN A 628 55.35 74.31 60.99
CA ASN A 628 54.76 74.26 62.32
C ASN A 628 53.26 74.59 62.28
N THR A 629 52.42 73.57 62.43
CA THR A 629 51.02 73.75 62.84
C THR A 629 50.63 72.58 63.71
N ALA A 630 50.05 72.94 64.86
CA ALA A 630 49.90 72.12 66.04
C ALA A 630 49.19 70.77 65.81
N ALA A 631 49.68 69.75 66.51
CA ALA A 631 49.02 68.47 66.68
C ALA A 631 47.59 68.67 67.22
N LYS A 632 46.60 68.25 66.44
CA LYS A 632 45.25 68.02 66.96
C LYS A 632 45.16 66.56 67.36
N ALA A 633 45.31 66.30 68.66
CA ALA A 633 45.01 65.01 69.25
C ALA A 633 43.53 64.70 68.97
N ILE A 634 43.26 63.66 68.18
CA ILE A 634 41.94 63.07 68.07
C ILE A 634 41.94 61.93 69.08
N ALA A 635 41.18 62.11 70.16
CA ALA A 635 40.88 61.03 71.08
C ALA A 635 40.08 59.96 70.31
N LEU A 636 40.47 58.70 70.48
CA LEU A 636 39.59 57.57 70.22
C LEU A 636 38.50 57.64 71.31
N GLU A 637 37.32 58.14 70.94
CA GLU A 637 36.11 57.94 71.74
C GLU A 637 35.69 56.47 71.57
N ASP A 638 35.51 55.79 72.70
CA ASP A 638 34.93 54.44 72.76
C ASP A 638 33.50 54.50 72.19
N GLU A 639 33.28 53.93 71.00
CA GLU A 639 31.96 53.77 70.38
C GLU A 639 31.14 52.65 71.06
N GLU A 640 30.99 52.70 72.39
CA GLU A 640 30.06 51.82 73.12
C GLU A 640 28.64 52.42 73.23
N GLU A 641 28.47 53.75 73.06
CA GLU A 641 27.17 54.41 73.20
C GLU A 641 26.28 54.37 71.93
N ASP A 642 26.82 53.96 70.78
CA ASP A 642 26.09 53.98 69.49
C ASP A 642 25.40 52.65 69.13
N TYR A 643 25.66 51.57 69.89
CA TYR A 643 25.08 50.26 69.60
C TYR A 643 23.62 50.14 70.05
N GLU A 644 23.27 50.65 71.23
CA GLU A 644 21.90 50.59 71.75
C GLU A 644 20.95 51.53 70.99
N GLN A 645 21.43 52.72 70.59
CA GLN A 645 20.63 53.65 69.78
C GLN A 645 20.36 53.08 68.39
N ASN A 646 21.37 52.54 67.71
CA ASN A 646 21.20 51.90 66.40
C ASN A 646 20.34 50.63 66.46
N PHE A 647 20.45 49.84 67.54
CA PHE A 647 19.58 48.69 67.75
C PHE A 647 18.12 49.11 67.96
N SER A 648 17.87 50.15 68.78
CA SER A 648 16.52 50.67 69.01
C SER A 648 15.87 51.23 67.73
N GLN A 649 16.64 51.91 66.87
CA GLN A 649 16.18 52.43 65.58
C GLN A 649 15.93 51.32 64.55
N SER A 650 16.70 50.23 64.60
CA SER A 650 16.49 49.07 63.73
C SER A 650 15.22 48.30 64.10
N VAL A 651 14.96 48.12 65.40
CA VAL A 651 13.75 47.45 65.92
C VAL A 651 12.48 48.26 65.63
N SER A 652 12.51 49.59 65.76
CA SER A 652 11.37 50.46 65.45
C SER A 652 11.03 50.45 63.95
N ASN A 653 12.03 50.49 63.07
CA ASN A 653 11.85 50.33 61.63
C ASN A 653 11.25 48.97 61.25
N LEU A 654 11.65 47.89 61.92
CA LEU A 654 11.11 46.55 61.71
C LEU A 654 9.63 46.45 62.14
N PHE A 655 9.26 47.15 63.21
CA PHE A 655 7.87 47.27 63.65
C PHE A 655 7.01 48.07 62.67
N GLU A 656 7.50 49.21 62.17
CA GLU A 656 6.79 50.01 61.16
C GLU A 656 6.58 49.25 59.84
N GLN A 657 7.55 48.48 59.38
CA GLN A 657 7.42 47.63 58.19
C GLN A 657 6.39 46.50 58.38
N LYS A 658 6.26 45.97 59.60
CA LYS A 658 5.26 44.95 59.93
C LYS A 658 3.83 45.49 59.94
N PHE A 659 3.65 46.76 60.30
CA PHE A 659 2.36 47.45 60.26
C PHE A 659 1.99 47.96 58.86
N LYS A 660 2.97 48.36 58.02
CA LYS A 660 2.73 48.72 56.61
C LYS A 660 2.32 47.54 55.73
N ASN A 661 2.64 46.30 56.10
CA ASN A 661 2.27 45.08 55.37
C ASN A 661 0.95 44.42 55.85
N LYS A 662 0.15 45.14 56.65
CA LYS A 662 -1.25 44.77 56.93
C LYS A 662 -2.18 45.81 56.31
N LEU A 663 -2.45 45.65 55.01
CA LEU A 663 -3.69 46.04 54.33
C LEU A 663 -3.93 45.08 53.19
#